data_AF-A0A7S3L7Q4-F1
#
_entry.id   AF-A0A7S3L7Q4-F1
#
_cell.length_a   1.000
_cell.length_b   1.000
_cell.length_c   1.000
_cell.angle_alpha   90.00
_cell.angle_beta   90.00
_cell.angle_gamma   90.00
#
_symmetry.space_group_name_H-M   'P 1'
#
loop_
_entity.id
_entity.type
_entity.pdbx_description
1 polymer ?
#
loop_
_entity_poly.entity_id
_entity_poly.type
_entity_poly.pdbx_seq_one_letter_code
_entity_poly.pdbx_strand_id
1 'polypeptide(L)'
;MSTETFQQERRLVGETDSLVLEVDDIDDNWTDAGFPRDGLLSSPGRNRLKRVCLGLLGVTVVYLAVRRAVFWSNTTAPSSSNNVGSMPKNANSTSVSPTSSPTTKKNPPSPPASSNPLTESPVGTNTPLASPTQSPKSPESETTINTIQAFSVLDPVADLGILAIDRPPGSRPPRMLHKLKEKYGALPTNAWYQNMLMIEDNAEPVSINRAYAMPYVVDASGPIPGLRTIPGRLQVGDSTTEYIVEENFGLTLGLTTNSNNNQTMSNRRYMVTDATQLAVTLEWHDGSMASPIVRGMPYGTMIYEKGKLAAGSTRSRFPTIASELPVESIRIDNQQNVMLEDGSRVWIEHELQIALPDSDMTWLIFVSERVQIQRSPTSFGTVLQVVSWGDAETTKDLVLRVTQSETCSSGRNPVYCQQEFKDYAGRKDGYSDLLRKHAHIYPGPNASFTFDFFHTGEVDESRLVFNWDARRSENLHPLAVGDEEMLVFALPHHFDMKFIQGSPTEERFCWDSLLGWACAVRGSKWEVLDEPLTSVSFRALRPPSPWVIPALVTSLGTDIQYRIPDNYRRGAGDTYFSGKMLAKLARIMVILEEVKHLCTNPDVSYSDACSRSSLPDDESIQRALEALRESLNVWLGKTSEAPFVYDASWGGVPNCGCYFDGNGCGNRYPYCPALSDAGLNFGNGFYNDQHFHYGYFIYSAAVVAHFDPSWGKTNYENVLLLVRSIANPSRDDNFFPLLRHVDPFRGHSFASGITLPVFRNGRNQESSSEAIASYEAVALYGATMSQIFEWEGMDQERKSAEAVHSVGRTILSMELRSAKRYWHISHEKDDDDLLGGYRHGVVGILWQTMFQFQTFFGTAPYFVYGIQLLPLTPVSEQRDGLDWIRSMYSDFSSSCTGDCVSSGWSIQDIAVLATGGHFDDALDKVNALPDGAFETSGGNGHSRSNTLWWISTRPDVEDPISVLPVPAPTSLPAPTAPLVITCDKPETCTPEVLDNDAGGFSCGARIRWLITTLNFSEQDACAQVARDEYPNECNGC
;
A
#
# COMPACT_ATOMS: atom_id res chain seq x y z
N MET A 1 -45.27 -15.78 -8.99
CA MET A 1 -46.53 -15.03 -9.10
C MET A 1 -46.32 -13.83 -10.02
N SER A 2 -47.38 -13.12 -10.40
CA SER A 2 -47.42 -12.24 -11.58
C SER A 2 -46.69 -10.90 -11.44
N THR A 3 -46.14 -10.44 -12.55
CA THR A 3 -45.72 -9.07 -12.82
C THR A 3 -46.93 -8.15 -13.02
N GLU A 4 -47.16 -7.13 -12.16
CA GLU A 4 -47.91 -5.91 -12.51
C GLU A 4 -47.90 -4.82 -11.41
N THR A 5 -46.78 -4.12 -11.20
CA THR A 5 -46.74 -2.74 -10.62
C THR A 5 -45.33 -2.14 -10.75
N PHE A 6 -45.01 -1.52 -11.90
CA PHE A 6 -43.92 -0.51 -12.04
C PHE A 6 -43.99 0.15 -13.43
N GLN A 7 -45.07 0.90 -13.69
CA GLN A 7 -45.37 1.54 -14.99
C GLN A 7 -45.88 2.99 -14.81
N GLN A 8 -45.46 3.70 -13.76
CA GLN A 8 -45.98 5.05 -13.47
C GLN A 8 -44.97 6.03 -12.87
N GLU A 9 -43.71 6.03 -13.33
CA GLU A 9 -42.78 7.13 -13.03
C GLU A 9 -41.74 7.39 -14.15
N ARG A 10 -42.23 7.57 -15.39
CA ARG A 10 -41.45 8.13 -16.52
C ARG A 10 -42.30 9.06 -17.38
N ARG A 11 -42.34 10.34 -17.03
CA ARG A 11 -42.68 11.51 -17.87
C ARG A 11 -42.20 12.78 -17.16
N LEU A 12 -41.90 13.84 -17.92
CA LEU A 12 -41.49 15.17 -17.46
C LEU A 12 -40.09 15.28 -16.80
N VAL A 13 -39.04 14.99 -17.57
CA VAL A 13 -37.86 15.88 -17.64
C VAL A 13 -37.45 15.99 -19.12
N GLY A 14 -37.29 17.21 -19.62
CA GLY A 14 -36.82 17.48 -20.99
C GLY A 14 -36.97 18.95 -21.34
N GLU A 15 -35.84 19.60 -21.67
CA GLU A 15 -35.69 21.00 -22.14
C GLU A 15 -36.16 22.06 -21.10
N THR A 16 -35.40 23.10 -20.76
CA THR A 16 -34.81 24.14 -21.64
C THR A 16 -33.55 24.78 -21.05
N ASP A 17 -32.77 25.45 -21.89
CA ASP A 17 -31.77 26.46 -21.47
C ASP A 17 -32.41 27.63 -20.70
N SER A 18 -31.62 28.40 -19.93
CA SER A 18 -31.19 29.75 -20.38
C SER A 18 -30.61 30.67 -19.27
N LEU A 19 -29.76 31.58 -19.75
CA LEU A 19 -29.41 32.94 -19.27
C LEU A 19 -28.91 33.21 -17.84
N VAL A 20 -27.79 33.94 -17.81
CA VAL A 20 -27.38 34.89 -16.77
C VAL A 20 -28.34 36.08 -16.74
N LEU A 21 -28.67 36.59 -15.55
CA LEU A 21 -28.94 38.01 -15.28
C LEU A 21 -28.62 38.35 -13.81
N GLU A 22 -28.50 39.65 -13.51
CA GLU A 22 -27.90 40.22 -12.29
C GLU A 22 -28.90 41.22 -11.62
N VAL A 23 -28.46 41.99 -10.62
CA VAL A 23 -29.12 43.20 -10.00
C VAL A 23 -30.04 42.99 -8.77
N ASP A 24 -29.44 43.27 -7.60
CA ASP A 24 -29.81 44.23 -6.52
C ASP A 24 -31.18 44.24 -5.78
N ASP A 25 -31.11 43.87 -4.48
CA ASP A 25 -31.29 44.74 -3.28
C ASP A 25 -32.71 45.25 -2.79
N ILE A 26 -32.73 45.74 -1.53
CA ILE A 26 -33.75 46.55 -0.79
C ILE A 26 -34.81 45.83 0.11
N ASP A 27 -34.59 45.97 1.44
CA ASP A 27 -35.45 46.31 2.60
C ASP A 27 -36.84 45.67 2.91
N ASP A 28 -36.86 44.92 4.02
CA ASP A 28 -37.41 45.28 5.37
C ASP A 28 -38.92 45.48 5.70
N ASN A 29 -39.27 45.06 6.94
CA ASN A 29 -40.30 45.55 7.90
C ASN A 29 -41.79 45.04 8.02
N TRP A 30 -42.14 44.78 9.30
CA TRP A 30 -43.46 44.90 10.02
C TRP A 30 -44.58 43.85 9.84
N THR A 31 -45.42 43.49 10.84
CA THR A 31 -45.37 43.46 12.34
C THR A 31 -46.56 42.65 12.93
N ASP A 32 -46.39 42.11 14.14
CA ASP A 32 -47.36 41.79 15.23
C ASP A 32 -48.88 41.57 15.01
N ALA A 33 -49.41 40.51 15.66
CA ALA A 33 -50.47 40.62 16.70
C ALA A 33 -50.79 39.29 17.44
N GLY A 34 -50.92 39.32 18.78
CA GLY A 34 -51.85 38.43 19.54
C GLY A 34 -51.29 37.42 20.57
N PHE A 35 -51.28 37.78 21.86
CA PHE A 35 -51.17 36.88 23.04
C PHE A 35 -52.38 37.11 23.98
N PRO A 36 -52.92 36.07 24.66
CA PRO A 36 -52.56 35.78 26.07
C PRO A 36 -52.48 34.25 26.39
N ARG A 37 -51.46 33.71 27.07
CA ARG A 37 -51.12 33.68 28.52
C ARG A 37 -51.77 32.53 29.34
N ASP A 38 -50.88 31.86 30.09
CA ASP A 38 -51.02 31.00 31.31
C ASP A 38 -50.61 29.52 31.11
N GLY A 39 -49.59 28.95 31.79
CA GLY A 39 -48.51 29.57 32.58
C GLY A 39 -47.67 28.56 33.41
N LEU A 40 -46.32 28.66 33.35
CA LEU A 40 -45.30 27.98 34.20
C LEU A 40 -45.19 26.42 34.02
N LEU A 41 -44.02 25.75 34.09
CA LEU A 41 -42.67 26.09 34.57
C LEU A 41 -41.55 25.24 33.88
N SER A 42 -40.34 25.82 33.76
CA SER A 42 -38.98 25.21 33.75
C SER A 42 -38.50 24.15 32.73
N SER A 43 -37.35 24.49 32.10
CA SER A 43 -36.18 23.64 31.77
C SER A 43 -36.14 22.88 30.41
N PRO A 44 -34.95 22.70 29.76
CA PRO A 44 -34.87 22.41 28.32
C PRO A 44 -34.22 21.06 27.93
N GLY A 45 -34.42 20.65 26.67
CA GLY A 45 -33.47 19.75 25.98
C GLY A 45 -34.08 18.78 24.95
N ARG A 46 -33.99 19.12 23.65
CA ARG A 46 -33.99 18.17 22.50
C ARG A 46 -33.78 18.92 21.18
N ASN A 47 -32.57 18.88 20.61
CA ASN A 47 -32.35 19.17 19.18
C ASN A 47 -30.95 18.72 18.67
N ARG A 48 -30.66 17.41 18.69
CA ARG A 48 -29.54 16.79 17.96
C ARG A 48 -29.86 15.33 17.60
N LEU A 49 -30.45 15.10 16.44
CA LEU A 49 -30.62 13.75 15.87
C LEU A 49 -30.66 13.74 14.33
N LYS A 50 -29.76 14.51 13.71
CA LYS A 50 -29.43 14.48 12.27
C LYS A 50 -27.94 14.75 12.03
N ARG A 51 -27.07 13.78 12.36
CA ARG A 51 -25.65 13.66 11.91
C ARG A 51 -25.02 12.35 12.45
N VAL A 52 -25.39 11.21 11.87
CA VAL A 52 -24.72 9.89 12.08
C VAL A 52 -24.68 9.08 10.79
N CYS A 53 -25.79 9.02 10.04
CA CYS A 53 -25.97 8.17 8.85
C CYS A 53 -25.22 8.62 7.57
N LEU A 54 -23.92 8.93 7.66
CA LEU A 54 -23.05 9.20 6.50
C LEU A 54 -21.82 8.28 6.42
N GLY A 55 -21.43 7.59 7.50
CA GLY A 55 -20.29 6.64 7.45
C GLY A 55 -20.57 5.38 6.63
N LEU A 56 -21.80 4.84 6.70
CA LEU A 56 -22.17 3.58 6.05
C LEU A 56 -22.29 3.66 4.51
N LEU A 57 -22.44 4.85 3.94
CA LEU A 57 -22.65 5.02 2.50
C LEU A 57 -21.40 4.70 1.67
N GLY A 58 -20.20 4.99 2.16
CA GLY A 58 -18.95 4.68 1.44
C GLY A 58 -18.78 3.18 1.18
N VAL A 59 -18.96 2.36 2.22
CA VAL A 59 -18.94 0.88 2.09
C VAL A 59 -20.10 0.39 1.22
N THR A 60 -21.27 1.01 1.34
CA THR A 60 -22.46 0.62 0.55
C THR A 60 -22.27 0.87 -0.95
N VAL A 61 -21.55 1.92 -1.37
CA VAL A 61 -21.25 2.19 -2.79
C VAL A 61 -20.34 1.10 -3.38
N VAL A 62 -19.27 0.71 -2.68
CA VAL A 62 -18.40 -0.40 -3.10
C VAL A 62 -19.18 -1.72 -3.14
N TYR A 63 -19.96 -2.02 -2.11
CA TYR A 63 -20.80 -3.23 -2.04
C TYR A 63 -21.85 -3.30 -3.17
N LEU A 64 -22.43 -2.16 -3.57
CA LEU A 64 -23.36 -2.07 -4.70
C LEU A 64 -22.65 -2.20 -6.06
N ALA A 65 -21.42 -1.71 -6.21
CA ALA A 65 -20.61 -1.92 -7.40
C ALA A 65 -20.26 -3.42 -7.57
N VAL A 66 -19.75 -4.06 -6.51
CA VAL A 66 -19.45 -5.50 -6.50
C VAL A 66 -20.71 -6.33 -6.77
N ARG A 67 -21.84 -6.07 -6.08
CA ARG A 67 -23.10 -6.77 -6.36
C ARG A 67 -23.60 -6.59 -7.80
N ARG A 68 -23.35 -5.45 -8.45
CA ARG A 68 -23.70 -5.25 -9.86
C ARG A 68 -22.78 -6.07 -10.77
N ALA A 69 -21.47 -6.04 -10.56
CA ALA A 69 -20.53 -6.85 -11.34
C ALA A 69 -20.87 -8.36 -11.26
N VAL A 70 -21.13 -8.88 -10.06
CA VAL A 70 -21.50 -10.29 -9.83
C VAL A 70 -22.87 -10.66 -10.41
N PHE A 71 -23.79 -9.71 -10.57
CA PHE A 71 -25.06 -9.98 -11.26
C PHE A 71 -24.93 -10.03 -12.79
N TRP A 72 -23.97 -9.30 -13.37
CA TRP A 72 -23.82 -9.19 -14.83
C TRP A 72 -23.10 -10.37 -15.48
N SER A 73 -22.35 -11.18 -14.72
CA SER A 73 -21.75 -12.43 -15.23
C SER A 73 -22.77 -13.56 -15.46
N ASN A 74 -23.98 -13.47 -14.88
CA ASN A 74 -24.95 -14.57 -14.84
C ASN A 74 -26.05 -14.51 -15.94
N THR A 75 -25.94 -13.64 -16.95
CA THR A 75 -27.02 -13.40 -17.94
C THR A 75 -26.60 -13.54 -19.40
N THR A 76 -25.96 -14.65 -19.79
CA THR A 76 -25.63 -15.00 -21.19
C THR A 76 -25.94 -16.46 -21.54
N ALA A 77 -27.23 -16.81 -21.62
CA ALA A 77 -27.66 -18.09 -22.18
C ALA A 77 -28.96 -17.98 -23.01
N PRO A 78 -28.89 -18.28 -24.32
CA PRO A 78 -30.07 -18.69 -25.08
C PRO A 78 -29.87 -20.03 -25.82
N SER A 79 -30.76 -20.96 -25.49
CA SER A 79 -31.21 -22.17 -26.20
C SER A 79 -30.87 -22.31 -27.70
N SER A 80 -30.55 -23.55 -28.10
CA SER A 80 -30.45 -24.01 -29.48
C SER A 80 -31.80 -24.05 -30.23
N SER A 81 -31.78 -23.76 -31.53
CA SER A 81 -32.80 -24.25 -32.49
C SER A 81 -32.27 -24.29 -33.92
N ASN A 82 -32.58 -25.35 -34.67
CA ASN A 82 -32.22 -25.51 -36.08
C ASN A 82 -33.25 -24.82 -37.00
N ASN A 83 -32.82 -24.24 -38.13
CA ASN A 83 -33.41 -24.62 -39.44
C ASN A 83 -32.65 -24.13 -40.69
N VAL A 84 -33.00 -24.73 -41.83
CA VAL A 84 -32.35 -24.62 -43.16
C VAL A 84 -32.83 -23.38 -43.95
N GLY A 85 -31.97 -22.74 -44.75
CA GLY A 85 -32.36 -21.57 -45.57
C GLY A 85 -31.41 -21.10 -46.70
N SER A 86 -31.32 -21.88 -47.79
CA SER A 86 -31.02 -21.46 -49.19
C SER A 86 -30.11 -20.25 -49.53
N MET A 87 -29.00 -20.52 -50.24
CA MET A 87 -28.33 -19.61 -51.20
C MET A 87 -29.28 -19.19 -52.37
N PRO A 88 -29.07 -18.04 -53.06
CA PRO A 88 -28.26 -18.09 -54.31
C PRO A 88 -27.54 -16.79 -54.81
N LYS A 89 -26.24 -16.97 -55.15
CA LYS A 89 -25.56 -16.61 -56.42
C LYS A 89 -25.39 -15.15 -56.97
N ASN A 90 -24.23 -14.99 -57.62
CA ASN A 90 -23.88 -14.13 -58.79
C ASN A 90 -23.53 -12.63 -58.55
N ALA A 91 -22.58 -12.01 -59.29
CA ALA A 91 -21.51 -12.52 -60.18
C ALA A 91 -20.51 -11.40 -60.61
N ASN A 92 -19.40 -11.81 -61.25
CA ASN A 92 -18.43 -11.04 -62.08
C ASN A 92 -17.45 -10.08 -61.33
N SER A 93 -16.11 -10.15 -61.42
CA SER A 93 -15.11 -10.27 -62.54
C SER A 93 -14.83 -8.93 -63.23
N THR A 94 -13.61 -8.48 -63.57
CA THR A 94 -12.37 -9.14 -64.10
C THR A 94 -11.09 -8.36 -63.68
N SER A 95 -10.01 -8.91 -63.12
CA SER A 95 -8.88 -9.69 -63.72
C SER A 95 -8.01 -8.99 -64.80
N VAL A 96 -6.69 -8.78 -64.55
CA VAL A 96 -5.55 -8.85 -65.51
C VAL A 96 -4.20 -9.05 -64.74
N SER A 97 -3.26 -9.79 -65.34
CA SER A 97 -1.81 -9.95 -65.00
C SER A 97 -1.07 -10.33 -66.32
N PRO A 98 0.23 -10.76 -66.43
CA PRO A 98 1.32 -11.01 -65.46
C PRO A 98 2.74 -10.56 -65.99
N THR A 99 3.82 -11.33 -65.71
CA THR A 99 5.23 -11.30 -66.24
C THR A 99 6.25 -10.32 -65.61
N SER A 100 7.57 -10.60 -65.47
CA SER A 100 8.37 -11.87 -65.52
C SER A 100 9.83 -11.69 -65.00
N SER A 101 10.52 -12.79 -64.62
CA SER A 101 11.95 -12.91 -64.19
C SER A 101 12.94 -13.05 -65.40
N PRO A 102 14.23 -13.54 -65.35
CA PRO A 102 15.13 -14.05 -64.26
C PRO A 102 16.70 -13.76 -64.40
N THR A 103 17.56 -14.50 -63.66
CA THR A 103 19.03 -14.83 -63.90
C THR A 103 20.15 -13.81 -63.53
N THR A 104 21.42 -14.14 -63.12
CA THR A 104 22.17 -15.41 -62.81
C THR A 104 23.54 -15.25 -62.06
N LYS A 105 23.88 -16.19 -61.13
CA LYS A 105 25.22 -16.82 -60.77
C LYS A 105 26.38 -15.92 -60.24
N LYS A 106 27.41 -16.37 -59.48
CA LYS A 106 28.19 -17.65 -59.42
C LYS A 106 28.97 -17.83 -58.06
N ASN A 107 29.53 -19.03 -57.75
CA ASN A 107 30.13 -19.47 -56.45
C ASN A 107 31.61 -19.97 -56.56
N PRO A 108 32.21 -20.72 -55.58
CA PRO A 108 32.62 -20.44 -54.18
C PRO A 108 34.19 -20.32 -54.04
N PRO A 109 35.06 -21.03 -53.24
CA PRO A 109 35.02 -22.29 -52.43
C PRO A 109 35.42 -22.13 -50.90
N SER A 110 36.21 -23.06 -50.30
CA SER A 110 36.57 -23.13 -48.84
C SER A 110 37.91 -23.89 -48.57
N PRO A 111 38.19 -24.48 -47.37
CA PRO A 111 39.13 -24.11 -46.26
C PRO A 111 40.46 -24.96 -46.26
N PRO A 112 41.21 -25.37 -45.18
CA PRO A 112 41.17 -25.14 -43.70
C PRO A 112 42.53 -25.04 -42.88
N ALA A 113 42.41 -24.85 -41.55
CA ALA A 113 43.19 -25.45 -40.41
C ALA A 113 44.62 -25.04 -39.95
N SER A 114 44.85 -25.20 -38.62
CA SER A 114 46.11 -25.32 -37.82
C SER A 114 47.00 -24.07 -37.58
N SER A 115 47.82 -23.94 -36.51
CA SER A 115 47.78 -24.44 -35.10
C SER A 115 48.85 -23.74 -34.20
N ASN A 116 48.73 -23.88 -32.86
CA ASN A 116 49.74 -23.58 -31.79
C ASN A 116 51.13 -24.26 -32.02
N PRO A 117 52.26 -23.96 -31.29
CA PRO A 117 52.34 -23.59 -29.84
C PRO A 117 53.54 -22.75 -29.26
N LEU A 118 53.42 -22.40 -27.96
CA LEU A 118 54.35 -22.40 -26.79
C LEU A 118 55.87 -22.06 -26.87
N THR A 119 56.37 -21.35 -25.82
CA THR A 119 57.55 -21.66 -24.93
C THR A 119 57.66 -20.55 -23.83
N GLU A 120 57.57 -20.80 -22.51
CA GLU A 120 58.53 -21.37 -21.52
C GLU A 120 59.57 -20.36 -20.89
N SER A 121 59.29 -19.90 -19.65
CA SER A 121 59.92 -20.25 -18.34
C SER A 121 61.47 -20.41 -18.17
N PRO A 122 62.07 -20.53 -16.95
CA PRO A 122 61.80 -19.94 -15.59
C PRO A 122 63.10 -19.54 -14.76
N VAL A 123 62.95 -19.29 -13.43
CA VAL A 123 63.99 -19.29 -12.31
C VAL A 123 64.92 -18.05 -12.18
N GLY A 124 65.26 -17.52 -10.98
CA GLY A 124 64.73 -17.73 -9.60
C GLY A 124 65.70 -17.44 -8.42
N THR A 125 65.18 -17.55 -7.18
CA THR A 125 65.84 -17.76 -5.85
C THR A 125 66.40 -16.60 -4.97
N ASN A 126 66.06 -16.73 -3.67
CA ASN A 126 66.76 -16.35 -2.42
C ASN A 126 66.45 -15.04 -1.63
N THR A 127 66.38 -15.24 -0.30
CA THR A 127 65.97 -14.39 0.85
C THR A 127 67.20 -14.02 1.74
N PRO A 128 67.13 -13.36 2.94
CA PRO A 128 65.97 -12.96 3.77
C PRO A 128 65.99 -11.55 4.45
N LEU A 129 64.97 -11.31 5.28
CA LEU A 129 64.99 -10.57 6.58
C LEU A 129 64.75 -9.03 6.60
N ALA A 130 63.48 -8.63 6.86
CA ALA A 130 63.10 -7.55 7.80
C ALA A 130 61.57 -7.47 8.02
N SER A 131 61.15 -6.92 9.15
CA SER A 131 59.76 -6.54 9.52
C SER A 131 59.88 -5.45 10.62
N PRO A 132 58.93 -4.51 10.81
CA PRO A 132 57.48 -4.73 10.74
C PRO A 132 56.64 -3.58 10.13
N THR A 133 55.31 -3.68 10.32
CA THR A 133 54.29 -2.60 10.26
C THR A 133 54.09 -1.82 8.96
N GLN A 134 53.05 -2.18 8.21
CA GLN A 134 51.93 -1.28 7.92
C GLN A 134 50.66 -2.06 7.51
N SER A 135 49.51 -1.39 7.53
CA SER A 135 48.16 -1.94 7.34
C SER A 135 47.93 -2.58 5.96
N PRO A 136 47.12 -3.67 5.84
CA PRO A 136 46.66 -4.18 4.56
C PRO A 136 45.86 -3.14 3.76
N LYS A 137 45.88 -3.25 2.43
CA LYS A 137 45.04 -2.47 1.53
C LYS A 137 43.70 -3.16 1.29
N SER A 138 42.75 -2.39 0.76
CA SER A 138 41.42 -2.82 0.32
C SER A 138 41.44 -4.07 -0.59
N PRO A 139 40.44 -4.97 -0.46
CA PRO A 139 40.14 -5.95 -1.50
C PRO A 139 39.57 -5.27 -2.76
N GLU A 140 39.38 -6.10 -3.77
CA GLU A 140 39.20 -5.87 -5.21
C GLU A 140 37.99 -5.01 -5.65
N SER A 141 37.89 -4.79 -6.97
CA SER A 141 37.01 -3.78 -7.58
C SER A 141 35.55 -4.21 -7.70
N GLU A 142 34.64 -3.55 -6.98
CA GLU A 142 33.23 -3.47 -7.36
C GLU A 142 33.12 -2.83 -8.77
N THR A 143 32.61 -3.56 -9.76
CA THR A 143 32.16 -2.96 -11.02
C THR A 143 30.76 -2.39 -10.86
N THR A 144 30.67 -1.14 -10.38
CA THR A 144 29.42 -0.40 -10.32
C THR A 144 28.83 -0.24 -11.73
N ILE A 145 27.65 -0.80 -11.97
CA ILE A 145 26.92 -0.60 -13.22
C ILE A 145 26.26 0.79 -13.15
N ASN A 146 26.42 1.59 -14.21
CA ASN A 146 26.02 3.01 -14.19
C ASN A 146 24.50 3.21 -14.07
N THR A 147 24.15 4.30 -13.38
CA THR A 147 22.87 5.03 -13.32
C THR A 147 21.76 4.62 -14.29
N ILE A 148 20.53 4.55 -13.75
CA ILE A 148 19.21 4.22 -14.36
C ILE A 148 18.81 5.04 -15.62
N GLN A 149 19.67 5.95 -16.08
CA GLN A 149 19.53 6.89 -17.21
C GLN A 149 19.21 6.25 -18.60
N ALA A 150 19.13 4.92 -18.71
CA ALA A 150 18.76 4.22 -19.93
C ALA A 150 17.24 3.95 -20.07
N PHE A 151 16.44 4.20 -19.03
CA PHE A 151 15.00 3.94 -19.01
C PHE A 151 14.20 4.98 -19.85
N SER A 152 13.05 4.58 -20.41
CA SER A 152 12.26 5.46 -21.29
C SER A 152 11.60 6.62 -20.55
N VAL A 153 11.76 7.82 -21.11
CA VAL A 153 11.15 9.08 -20.65
C VAL A 153 10.31 9.75 -21.74
N LEU A 154 9.98 9.05 -22.83
CA LEU A 154 9.26 9.60 -23.99
C LEU A 154 7.90 10.20 -23.62
N ASP A 155 7.49 11.25 -24.32
CA ASP A 155 6.19 11.89 -24.11
C ASP A 155 5.06 10.96 -24.59
N PRO A 156 4.14 10.53 -23.70
CA PRO A 156 3.04 9.64 -24.08
C PRO A 156 2.18 10.18 -25.23
N VAL A 157 2.04 11.50 -25.37
CA VAL A 157 1.16 12.15 -26.35
C VAL A 157 1.95 12.62 -27.57
N ALA A 158 3.13 13.23 -27.39
CA ALA A 158 3.90 13.79 -28.50
C ALA A 158 4.72 12.74 -29.25
N ASP A 159 5.39 11.81 -28.54
CA ASP A 159 6.24 10.78 -29.14
C ASP A 159 5.46 9.50 -29.44
N LEU A 160 4.61 9.06 -28.49
CA LEU A 160 3.86 7.80 -28.58
C LEU A 160 2.40 7.99 -29.06
N GLY A 161 1.90 9.23 -29.10
CA GLY A 161 0.60 9.55 -29.67
C GLY A 161 -0.63 9.09 -28.88
N ILE A 162 -0.49 8.71 -27.62
CA ILE A 162 -1.59 8.32 -26.72
C ILE A 162 -2.62 9.45 -26.62
N LEU A 163 -3.89 9.05 -26.45
CA LEU A 163 -5.00 9.97 -26.31
C LEU A 163 -4.88 10.74 -24.98
N ALA A 164 -4.54 12.02 -25.06
CA ALA A 164 -4.51 12.92 -23.91
C ALA A 164 -5.92 13.14 -23.33
N ILE A 165 -6.03 13.34 -22.01
CA ILE A 165 -7.32 13.65 -21.38
C ILE A 165 -7.20 14.72 -20.28
N ASP A 166 -8.12 15.69 -20.32
CA ASP A 166 -8.37 16.62 -19.23
C ASP A 166 -9.34 15.98 -18.24
N ARG A 167 -9.00 15.96 -16.94
CA ARG A 167 -9.93 15.46 -15.92
C ARG A 167 -11.17 16.35 -15.76
N PRO A 168 -12.33 15.77 -15.39
CA PRO A 168 -13.45 16.52 -14.80
C PRO A 168 -12.98 17.35 -13.58
N PRO A 169 -13.55 18.54 -13.32
CA PRO A 169 -13.08 19.42 -12.24
C PRO A 169 -12.98 18.75 -10.86
N GLY A 170 -13.93 17.87 -10.51
CA GLY A 170 -13.97 17.19 -9.22
C GLY A 170 -12.95 16.06 -9.00
N SER A 171 -12.12 15.73 -10.00
CA SER A 171 -11.04 14.73 -9.86
C SER A 171 -9.64 15.27 -10.22
N ARG A 172 -9.52 16.59 -10.46
CA ARG A 172 -8.24 17.27 -10.67
C ARG A 172 -7.40 17.36 -9.38
N PRO A 173 -6.07 17.52 -9.47
CA PRO A 173 -5.25 17.87 -8.32
C PRO A 173 -5.69 19.21 -7.70
N PRO A 174 -5.80 19.35 -6.37
CA PRO A 174 -6.09 20.63 -5.74
C PRO A 174 -4.93 21.64 -5.89
N ARG A 175 -5.23 22.95 -5.83
CA ARG A 175 -4.24 24.03 -6.04
C ARG A 175 -3.07 24.01 -5.07
N MET A 176 -3.22 23.39 -3.90
CA MET A 176 -2.13 23.19 -2.93
C MET A 176 -0.94 22.38 -3.49
N LEU A 177 -1.13 21.70 -4.63
CA LEU A 177 -0.13 20.87 -5.30
C LEU A 177 0.55 21.57 -6.51
N HIS A 178 0.25 22.85 -6.83
CA HIS A 178 0.82 23.48 -8.04
C HIS A 178 2.36 23.56 -8.01
N LYS A 179 2.96 23.96 -6.88
CA LYS A 179 4.42 23.95 -6.69
C LYS A 179 5.02 22.56 -6.95
N LEU A 180 4.35 21.51 -6.48
CA LEU A 180 4.76 20.12 -6.65
C LEU A 180 4.64 19.67 -8.12
N LYS A 181 3.55 20.07 -8.79
CA LYS A 181 3.30 19.82 -10.22
C LYS A 181 4.33 20.50 -11.11
N GLU A 182 4.68 21.75 -10.80
CA GLU A 182 5.72 22.53 -11.49
C GLU A 182 7.12 21.95 -11.27
N LYS A 183 7.39 21.34 -10.10
CA LYS A 183 8.71 20.75 -9.78
C LYS A 183 8.95 19.36 -10.39
N TYR A 184 7.93 18.51 -10.47
CA TYR A 184 8.10 17.08 -10.82
C TYR A 184 7.35 16.63 -12.09
N GLY A 185 6.46 17.44 -12.65
CA GLY A 185 5.61 17.08 -13.80
C GLY A 185 4.51 16.06 -13.47
N ALA A 186 4.85 14.93 -12.84
CA ALA A 186 3.93 13.94 -12.31
C ALA A 186 3.71 14.10 -10.80
N LEU A 187 2.55 13.67 -10.31
CA LEU A 187 2.13 13.77 -8.91
C LEU A 187 1.95 12.37 -8.29
N PRO A 188 2.28 12.19 -7.00
CA PRO A 188 1.99 10.94 -6.29
C PRO A 188 0.47 10.73 -6.14
N THR A 189 0.03 9.49 -6.32
CA THR A 189 -1.38 9.09 -6.28
C THR A 189 -1.71 8.04 -5.21
N ASN A 190 -0.73 7.23 -4.80
CA ASN A 190 -0.91 6.08 -3.90
C ASN A 190 -0.03 6.20 -2.63
N ALA A 191 0.53 7.38 -2.35
CA ALA A 191 1.54 7.57 -1.30
C ALA A 191 0.97 7.50 0.12
N TRP A 192 1.82 7.21 1.11
CA TRP A 192 1.42 7.12 2.53
C TRP A 192 0.93 8.45 3.15
N TYR A 193 1.18 9.58 2.48
CA TYR A 193 0.65 10.89 2.85
C TYR A 193 -0.49 11.37 1.93
N GLN A 194 -1.06 10.52 1.06
CA GLN A 194 -2.04 10.96 0.06
C GLN A 194 -3.23 11.72 0.68
N ASN A 195 -3.69 11.32 1.87
CA ASN A 195 -4.75 12.03 2.61
C ASN A 195 -4.43 13.52 2.90
N MET A 196 -3.15 13.88 3.02
CA MET A 196 -2.69 15.27 3.21
C MET A 196 -2.65 16.07 1.90
N LEU A 197 -2.71 15.40 0.75
CA LEU A 197 -2.76 16.02 -0.59
C LEU A 197 -4.21 16.28 -1.05
N MET A 198 -5.20 15.62 -0.43
CA MET A 198 -6.62 15.68 -0.79
C MET A 198 -7.40 16.66 0.11
N ILE A 199 -7.11 17.95 -0.01
CA ILE A 199 -7.93 19.04 0.56
C ILE A 199 -8.47 19.89 -0.59
N GLU A 200 -9.78 20.20 -0.59
CA GLU A 200 -10.39 21.08 -1.60
C GLU A 200 -9.85 22.51 -1.49
N ASP A 201 -9.72 23.24 -2.60
CA ASP A 201 -9.08 24.58 -2.68
C ASP A 201 -9.49 25.59 -1.58
N ASN A 202 -10.74 25.50 -1.10
CA ASN A 202 -11.33 26.40 -0.10
C ASN A 202 -11.64 25.72 1.25
N ALA A 203 -11.31 24.44 1.43
CA ALA A 203 -11.50 23.71 2.68
C ALA A 203 -10.28 23.85 3.62
N GLU A 204 -10.49 23.68 4.91
CA GLU A 204 -9.41 23.51 5.88
C GLU A 204 -9.10 22.03 6.14
N PRO A 205 -7.86 21.69 6.56
CA PRO A 205 -7.55 20.35 7.05
C PRO A 205 -8.43 19.94 8.24
N VAL A 206 -8.96 18.72 8.15
CA VAL A 206 -9.67 18.00 9.22
C VAL A 206 -8.89 16.75 9.61
N SER A 207 -9.19 16.09 10.74
CA SER A 207 -8.33 15.02 11.30
C SER A 207 -8.24 13.71 10.47
N ILE A 208 -8.90 13.67 9.30
CA ILE A 208 -8.73 12.64 8.28
C ILE A 208 -7.69 13.01 7.21
N ASN A 209 -7.31 14.29 7.09
CA ASN A 209 -6.18 14.78 6.29
C ASN A 209 -4.84 14.57 7.04
N ARG A 210 -4.59 13.30 7.37
CA ARG A 210 -3.50 12.83 8.23
C ARG A 210 -2.58 11.87 7.51
N ALA A 211 -1.35 11.73 7.99
CA ALA A 211 -0.41 10.71 7.56
C ALA A 211 0.11 9.91 8.77
N TYR A 212 0.26 8.60 8.61
CA TYR A 212 0.90 7.75 9.62
C TYR A 212 2.39 7.67 9.32
N ALA A 213 3.18 8.50 10.01
CA ALA A 213 4.63 8.60 9.82
C ALA A 213 5.39 7.42 10.46
N MET A 214 4.87 6.92 11.59
CA MET A 214 5.51 6.00 12.55
C MET A 214 6.59 6.69 13.42
N PRO A 215 6.57 6.56 14.77
CA PRO A 215 5.48 5.96 15.56
C PRO A 215 4.20 6.81 15.50
N TYR A 216 4.33 8.12 15.27
CA TYR A 216 3.21 9.05 15.31
C TYR A 216 2.29 9.00 14.08
N VAL A 217 1.04 9.41 14.31
CA VAL A 217 0.16 9.99 13.28
C VAL A 217 0.30 11.50 13.33
N VAL A 218 0.26 12.18 12.17
CA VAL A 218 0.33 13.63 12.09
C VAL A 218 -0.73 14.23 11.19
N ASP A 219 -1.22 15.41 11.56
CA ASP A 219 -2.15 16.21 10.75
C ASP A 219 -1.94 17.72 10.93
N ALA A 220 -2.70 18.53 10.19
CA ALA A 220 -2.72 20.00 10.31
C ALA A 220 -4.08 20.53 10.84
N SER A 221 -4.85 19.67 11.50
CA SER A 221 -6.23 19.92 11.93
C SER A 221 -6.37 20.34 13.39
N GLY A 222 -5.24 20.51 14.08
CA GLY A 222 -5.18 20.98 15.47
C GLY A 222 -5.73 22.40 15.68
N PRO A 223 -5.61 22.93 16.91
CA PRO A 223 -6.28 24.16 17.34
C PRO A 223 -5.60 25.44 16.83
N ILE A 224 -4.41 25.34 16.24
CA ILE A 224 -3.67 26.42 15.58
C ILE A 224 -3.16 25.93 14.20
N PRO A 225 -2.89 26.82 13.23
CA PRO A 225 -2.16 26.45 12.01
C PRO A 225 -0.77 25.91 12.36
N GLY A 226 -0.42 24.73 11.83
CA GLY A 226 0.84 24.05 12.11
C GLY A 226 0.76 22.54 11.94
N LEU A 227 1.79 21.82 12.40
CA LEU A 227 1.81 20.35 12.45
C LEU A 227 1.39 19.88 13.84
N ARG A 228 0.32 19.07 13.93
CA ARG A 228 -0.06 18.32 15.12
C ARG A 228 0.57 16.94 15.08
N THR A 229 1.38 16.62 16.08
CA THR A 229 2.03 15.31 16.27
C THR A 229 1.23 14.52 17.31
N ILE A 230 0.68 13.37 16.93
CA ILE A 230 -0.35 12.65 17.69
C ILE A 230 0.17 11.25 18.06
N PRO A 231 0.09 10.84 19.34
CA PRO A 231 0.42 9.50 19.77
C PRO A 231 -0.71 8.53 19.44
N GLY A 232 -0.48 7.25 19.69
CA GLY A 232 -1.48 6.21 19.50
C GLY A 232 -1.02 4.88 20.07
N ARG A 233 -1.91 3.90 19.98
CA ARG A 233 -1.73 2.55 20.54
C ARG A 233 -2.35 1.53 19.60
N LEU A 234 -1.94 0.27 19.70
CA LEU A 234 -2.69 -0.80 19.09
C LEU A 234 -3.97 -1.11 19.89
N GLN A 235 -4.97 -1.60 19.16
CA GLN A 235 -6.14 -2.28 19.69
C GLN A 235 -6.29 -3.57 18.89
N VAL A 236 -5.80 -4.66 19.48
CA VAL A 236 -5.77 -5.99 18.88
C VAL A 236 -7.08 -6.73 19.18
N GLY A 237 -7.61 -7.46 18.20
CA GLY A 237 -8.76 -8.35 18.37
C GLY A 237 -8.79 -9.44 17.32
N ASP A 238 -9.59 -10.48 17.58
CA ASP A 238 -9.57 -11.77 16.88
C ASP A 238 -9.45 -11.69 15.34
N SER A 239 -10.18 -10.77 14.71
CA SER A 239 -10.28 -10.60 13.26
C SER A 239 -9.84 -9.22 12.73
N THR A 240 -9.48 -8.28 13.59
CA THR A 240 -9.08 -6.91 13.21
C THR A 240 -8.13 -6.34 14.25
N THR A 241 -7.07 -5.66 13.82
CA THR A 241 -6.27 -4.80 14.69
C THR A 241 -6.23 -3.39 14.12
N GLU A 242 -6.42 -2.38 14.97
CA GLU A 242 -6.40 -0.97 14.60
C GLU A 242 -5.37 -0.21 15.44
N TYR A 243 -4.60 0.67 14.79
CA TYR A 243 -3.77 1.67 15.47
C TYR A 243 -4.68 2.86 15.79
N ILE A 244 -5.11 2.95 17.05
CA ILE A 244 -5.99 3.98 17.55
C ILE A 244 -5.22 5.29 17.66
N VAL A 245 -5.73 6.32 17.01
CA VAL A 245 -5.16 7.67 16.99
C VAL A 245 -5.77 8.47 18.13
N GLU A 246 -4.95 8.82 19.11
CA GLU A 246 -5.41 9.47 20.35
C GLU A 246 -5.47 10.99 20.13
N GLU A 247 -6.44 11.43 19.31
CA GLU A 247 -6.48 12.77 18.68
C GLU A 247 -6.35 13.95 19.67
N ASN A 248 -6.75 13.79 20.94
CA ASN A 248 -6.64 14.83 21.98
C ASN A 248 -5.26 14.91 22.65
N PHE A 249 -4.42 13.88 22.54
CA PHE A 249 -3.17 13.74 23.32
C PHE A 249 -1.92 14.22 22.56
N GLY A 250 -2.11 14.75 21.35
CA GLY A 250 -1.04 15.32 20.53
C GLY A 250 -0.65 16.76 20.90
N LEU A 251 0.50 17.19 20.40
CA LEU A 251 0.99 18.57 20.48
C LEU A 251 1.12 19.19 19.09
N THR A 252 0.71 20.45 18.95
CA THR A 252 0.85 21.23 17.72
C THR A 252 2.01 22.22 17.80
N LEU A 253 2.95 22.12 16.86
CA LEU A 253 3.92 23.18 16.57
C LEU A 253 3.39 24.03 15.42
N GLY A 254 3.25 25.34 15.62
CA GLY A 254 2.55 26.20 14.68
C GLY A 254 2.74 27.70 14.91
N LEU A 255 1.85 28.51 14.32
CA LEU A 255 1.87 29.97 14.43
C LEU A 255 0.56 30.51 15.01
N THR A 256 0.68 31.53 15.86
CA THR A 256 -0.44 32.38 16.31
C THR A 256 -0.11 33.85 16.12
N THR A 257 -1.13 34.70 16.15
CA THR A 257 -1.01 36.16 16.04
C THR A 257 -1.59 36.84 17.27
N ASN A 258 -0.91 37.90 17.74
CA ASN A 258 -1.32 38.73 18.88
C ASN A 258 -1.29 37.98 20.23
N SER A 259 -0.57 38.52 21.22
CA SER A 259 -0.32 37.81 22.49
C SER A 259 -1.44 37.95 23.53
N ASN A 260 -2.45 38.78 23.26
CA ASN A 260 -3.37 39.30 24.29
C ASN A 260 -4.87 39.07 24.01
N ASN A 261 -5.26 38.46 22.90
CA ASN A 261 -6.67 38.26 22.50
C ASN A 261 -6.87 36.88 21.88
N ASN A 262 -8.06 36.28 22.06
CA ASN A 262 -8.45 34.94 21.58
C ASN A 262 -8.61 34.82 20.04
N GLN A 263 -7.81 35.54 19.25
CA GLN A 263 -7.78 35.43 17.78
C GLN A 263 -6.61 34.56 17.34
N THR A 264 -6.81 33.24 17.40
CA THR A 264 -5.99 32.30 16.62
C THR A 264 -6.07 32.69 15.14
N MET A 265 -4.98 32.48 14.40
CA MET A 265 -5.02 32.60 12.94
C MET A 265 -5.97 31.51 12.41
N SER A 266 -7.10 31.89 11.83
CA SER A 266 -8.13 30.92 11.41
C SER A 266 -7.64 29.99 10.32
N ASN A 267 -7.04 30.54 9.26
CA ASN A 267 -6.67 29.82 8.05
C ASN A 267 -5.58 28.76 8.27
N ARG A 268 -5.96 27.51 8.58
CA ARG A 268 -5.04 26.37 8.80
C ARG A 268 -4.48 25.73 7.52
N ARG A 269 -4.91 26.19 6.34
CA ARG A 269 -4.48 25.67 5.03
C ARG A 269 -2.97 25.82 4.80
N TYR A 270 -2.39 24.83 4.12
CA TYR A 270 -0.99 24.75 3.73
C TYR A 270 -0.83 24.50 2.23
N MET A 271 0.37 24.78 1.74
CA MET A 271 0.89 24.35 0.44
C MET A 271 1.71 23.06 0.62
N VAL A 272 1.76 22.22 -0.41
CA VAL A 272 2.73 21.11 -0.48
C VAL A 272 3.88 21.55 -1.39
N THR A 273 5.09 21.61 -0.83
CA THR A 273 6.28 22.13 -1.52
C THR A 273 7.22 21.02 -1.98
N ASP A 274 7.21 19.88 -1.29
CA ASP A 274 7.98 18.69 -1.65
C ASP A 274 7.19 17.42 -1.32
N ALA A 275 7.44 16.34 -2.06
CA ALA A 275 6.86 15.04 -1.84
C ALA A 275 7.75 13.96 -2.49
N THR A 276 8.19 12.99 -1.70
CA THR A 276 9.05 11.88 -2.11
C THR A 276 8.51 10.56 -1.58
N GLN A 277 9.18 9.45 -1.88
CA GLN A 277 8.84 8.13 -1.33
C GLN A 277 8.90 8.11 0.21
N LEU A 278 9.78 8.90 0.82
CA LEU A 278 10.03 8.89 2.27
C LEU A 278 9.43 10.09 3.01
N ALA A 279 8.98 11.13 2.30
CA ALA A 279 8.68 12.43 2.90
C ALA A 279 7.57 13.23 2.19
N VAL A 280 6.97 14.17 2.93
CA VAL A 280 6.17 15.28 2.39
C VAL A 280 6.49 16.56 3.15
N THR A 281 6.65 17.68 2.44
CA THR A 281 6.93 18.99 3.07
C THR A 281 5.73 19.91 2.93
N LEU A 282 5.24 20.40 4.07
CA LEU A 282 4.12 21.34 4.16
C LEU A 282 4.62 22.75 4.46
N GLU A 283 3.99 23.77 3.89
CA GLU A 283 4.35 25.18 4.01
C GLU A 283 3.11 26.04 4.34
N TRP A 284 3.20 26.92 5.34
CA TRP A 284 2.11 27.81 5.75
C TRP A 284 2.48 29.29 5.61
N HIS A 285 1.46 30.12 5.43
CA HIS A 285 1.51 31.59 5.52
C HIS A 285 2.68 32.22 4.74
N ASP A 286 2.75 31.94 3.44
CA ASP A 286 3.73 32.52 2.52
C ASP A 286 5.19 32.10 2.82
N GLY A 287 5.35 30.90 3.40
CA GLY A 287 6.63 30.31 3.78
C GLY A 287 7.17 30.77 5.13
N SER A 288 6.39 31.42 6.01
CA SER A 288 6.90 31.80 7.33
C SER A 288 7.05 30.62 8.30
N MET A 289 6.46 29.47 7.99
CA MET A 289 6.81 28.19 8.61
C MET A 289 6.64 27.02 7.63
N ALA A 290 7.47 25.98 7.78
CA ALA A 290 7.42 24.76 7.00
C ALA A 290 7.79 23.53 7.85
N SER A 291 7.22 22.38 7.49
CA SER A 291 7.40 21.12 8.21
C SER A 291 7.74 19.99 7.24
N PRO A 292 8.96 19.43 7.28
CA PRO A 292 9.30 18.18 6.60
C PRO A 292 8.82 17.00 7.46
N ILE A 293 7.83 16.27 6.96
CA ILE A 293 7.27 15.07 7.59
C ILE A 293 7.90 13.86 6.92
N VAL A 294 8.57 12.97 7.67
CA VAL A 294 9.24 11.79 7.12
C VAL A 294 8.83 10.49 7.80
N ARG A 295 9.01 9.38 7.09
CA ARG A 295 8.85 8.03 7.63
C ARG A 295 9.77 7.79 8.85
N GLY A 296 9.23 7.12 9.89
CA GLY A 296 9.98 6.72 11.08
C GLY A 296 10.44 7.87 11.99
N MET A 297 9.92 9.10 11.83
CA MET A 297 10.44 10.27 12.53
C MET A 297 10.21 10.23 14.05
N PRO A 298 11.27 10.30 14.90
CA PRO A 298 11.11 10.42 16.35
C PRO A 298 10.71 11.83 16.80
N TYR A 299 10.85 12.86 15.95
CA TYR A 299 10.50 14.25 16.27
C TYR A 299 9.57 14.86 15.20
N GLY A 300 8.40 15.35 15.61
CA GLY A 300 7.63 16.29 14.80
C GLY A 300 8.38 17.62 14.71
N THR A 301 8.68 18.10 13.50
CA THR A 301 9.61 19.23 13.28
C THR A 301 8.91 20.40 12.58
N MET A 302 9.12 21.62 13.08
CA MET A 302 8.66 22.86 12.45
C MET A 302 9.81 23.87 12.34
N ILE A 303 10.04 24.36 11.13
CA ILE A 303 11.05 25.36 10.75
C ILE A 303 10.33 26.69 10.53
N TYR A 304 10.86 27.80 11.06
CA TYR A 304 10.26 29.13 10.98
C TYR A 304 11.25 30.13 10.39
N GLU A 305 10.88 30.74 9.25
CA GLU A 305 11.70 31.75 8.56
C GLU A 305 11.66 33.06 9.34
N LYS A 306 12.71 33.35 10.13
CA LYS A 306 12.76 34.52 11.03
C LYS A 306 12.48 35.84 10.31
N GLY A 307 12.93 35.99 9.05
CA GLY A 307 12.69 37.17 8.22
C GLY A 307 11.20 37.48 7.97
N LYS A 308 10.31 36.49 8.15
CA LYS A 308 8.85 36.63 8.06
C LYS A 308 8.14 36.64 9.42
N LEU A 309 8.88 36.54 10.53
CA LEU A 309 8.35 36.65 11.90
C LEU A 309 8.43 38.10 12.39
N ALA A 310 7.30 38.81 12.38
CA ALA A 310 7.24 40.25 12.63
C ALA A 310 7.23 40.65 14.13
N ALA A 311 8.23 40.21 14.90
CA ALA A 311 8.36 40.50 16.33
C ALA A 311 8.25 42.01 16.64
N GLY A 312 7.41 42.38 17.61
CA GLY A 312 7.23 43.76 18.06
C GLY A 312 6.27 44.60 17.21
N SER A 313 5.51 44.01 16.27
CA SER A 313 4.53 44.70 15.44
C SER A 313 3.07 44.37 15.83
N THR A 314 2.11 45.19 15.37
CA THR A 314 0.66 44.91 15.49
C THR A 314 0.17 43.73 14.64
N ARG A 315 1.08 43.09 13.87
CA ARG A 315 0.84 41.82 13.14
C ARG A 315 1.89 40.76 13.52
N SER A 316 2.42 40.80 14.75
CA SER A 316 3.39 39.80 15.23
C SER A 316 2.85 38.38 15.08
N ARG A 317 3.58 37.57 14.29
CA ARG A 317 3.43 36.11 14.20
C ARG A 317 4.38 35.49 15.22
N PHE A 318 3.87 34.66 16.14
CA PHE A 318 4.66 34.02 17.19
C PHE A 318 4.73 32.50 16.95
N PRO A 319 5.93 31.89 16.86
CA PRO A 319 6.10 30.44 16.94
C PRO A 319 5.42 29.93 18.21
N THR A 320 4.61 28.89 18.10
CA THR A 320 3.66 28.49 19.14
C THR A 320 3.69 26.98 19.34
N ILE A 321 3.71 26.57 20.60
CA ILE A 321 3.43 25.20 21.04
C ILE A 321 2.02 25.20 21.62
N ALA A 322 1.13 24.34 21.13
CA ALA A 322 -0.23 24.22 21.63
C ALA A 322 -0.56 22.77 22.01
N SER A 323 -1.30 22.61 23.10
CA SER A 323 -1.97 21.37 23.49
C SER A 323 -3.48 21.61 23.58
N GLU A 324 -4.27 20.60 23.27
CA GLU A 324 -5.72 20.61 23.50
C GLU A 324 -6.06 20.22 24.96
N LEU A 325 -5.11 19.59 25.67
CA LEU A 325 -5.15 19.35 27.12
C LEU A 325 -4.55 20.52 27.93
N PRO A 326 -4.90 20.66 29.23
CA PRO A 326 -4.22 21.57 30.14
C PRO A 326 -2.79 21.12 30.45
N VAL A 327 -1.87 22.08 30.54
CA VAL A 327 -0.54 21.86 31.13
C VAL A 327 -0.54 22.44 32.56
N GLU A 328 -0.39 21.55 33.56
CA GLU A 328 -0.23 21.93 34.96
C GLU A 328 1.12 22.61 35.23
N SER A 329 2.21 21.96 34.81
CA SER A 329 3.58 22.46 35.02
C SER A 329 4.48 22.11 33.84
N ILE A 330 5.52 22.91 33.67
CA ILE A 330 6.61 22.64 32.73
C ILE A 330 7.91 22.44 33.48
N ARG A 331 8.88 21.73 32.89
CA ARG A 331 10.25 21.67 33.41
C ARG A 331 11.23 22.14 32.33
N ILE A 332 12.18 22.98 32.71
CA ILE A 332 13.06 23.70 31.77
C ILE A 332 14.49 23.21 31.93
N ASP A 333 15.15 22.93 30.80
CA ASP A 333 16.57 22.55 30.69
C ASP A 333 16.96 21.44 31.69
N ASN A 334 16.08 20.44 31.84
CA ASN A 334 16.14 19.32 32.81
C ASN A 334 16.34 19.73 34.30
N GLN A 335 16.13 21.00 34.66
CA GLN A 335 16.45 21.56 35.97
C GLN A 335 15.21 21.87 36.82
N GLN A 336 14.49 22.95 36.52
CA GLN A 336 13.44 23.49 37.39
C GLN A 336 12.03 23.26 36.83
N ASN A 337 11.12 22.83 37.69
CA ASN A 337 9.69 22.87 37.42
C ASN A 337 9.20 24.31 37.59
N VAL A 338 8.54 24.86 36.58
CA VAL A 338 7.99 26.21 36.56
C VAL A 338 6.47 26.13 36.37
N MET A 339 5.72 26.72 37.30
CA MET A 339 4.31 27.00 37.10
C MET A 339 4.22 28.27 36.24
N LEU A 340 3.77 28.14 34.99
CA LEU A 340 3.45 29.31 34.18
C LEU A 340 2.00 29.73 34.44
N GLU A 341 1.83 30.88 35.09
CA GLU A 341 0.60 31.66 35.06
C GLU A 341 0.51 32.42 33.72
N ASP A 342 -0.71 32.73 33.25
CA ASP A 342 -0.90 33.44 31.99
C ASP A 342 -0.19 34.80 31.97
N GLY A 343 0.51 35.10 30.87
CA GLY A 343 1.38 36.27 30.73
C GLY A 343 2.79 36.12 31.32
N SER A 344 3.05 35.09 32.12
CA SER A 344 4.39 34.80 32.65
C SER A 344 5.37 34.45 31.54
N ARG A 345 6.60 34.95 31.65
CA ARG A 345 7.67 34.75 30.66
C ARG A 345 8.88 34.07 31.28
N VAL A 346 9.46 33.12 30.54
CA VAL A 346 10.65 32.38 30.96
C VAL A 346 11.55 32.10 29.76
N TRP A 347 12.87 32.07 30.00
CA TRP A 347 13.87 31.70 29.00
C TRP A 347 14.09 30.17 29.02
N ILE A 348 14.29 29.60 27.84
CA ILE A 348 14.71 28.22 27.60
C ILE A 348 16.00 28.30 26.79
N GLU A 349 17.03 27.55 27.17
CA GLU A 349 18.30 27.49 26.44
C GLU A 349 18.31 26.31 25.43
N HIS A 350 17.78 25.13 25.79
CA HIS A 350 17.84 23.90 24.99
C HIS A 350 16.51 23.12 24.94
N GLU A 351 15.87 22.87 26.09
CA GLU A 351 14.68 22.01 26.16
C GLU A 351 13.57 22.46 27.13
N LEU A 352 12.35 22.07 26.77
CA LEU A 352 11.13 22.20 27.56
C LEU A 352 10.46 20.82 27.68
N GLN A 353 10.32 20.32 28.90
CA GLN A 353 9.57 19.12 29.23
C GLN A 353 8.14 19.51 29.65
N ILE A 354 7.13 18.90 29.03
CA ILE A 354 5.70 19.08 29.32
C ILE A 354 5.13 17.73 29.77
N ALA A 355 4.54 17.68 30.97
CA ALA A 355 3.71 16.56 31.40
C ALA A 355 2.23 16.91 31.15
N LEU A 356 1.49 15.98 30.55
CA LEU A 356 0.04 16.09 30.32
C LEU A 356 -0.69 15.13 31.28
N PRO A 357 -1.35 15.63 32.35
CA PRO A 357 -1.91 14.78 33.40
C PRO A 357 -2.99 13.81 32.91
N ASP A 358 -3.85 14.24 31.98
CA ASP A 358 -5.01 13.45 31.54
C ASP A 358 -4.60 12.25 30.65
N SER A 359 -3.53 12.39 29.87
CA SER A 359 -2.95 11.29 29.07
C SER A 359 -1.86 10.51 29.81
N ASP A 360 -1.32 11.09 30.89
CA ASP A 360 -0.18 10.58 31.66
C ASP A 360 1.08 10.38 30.77
N MET A 361 1.32 11.34 29.88
CA MET A 361 2.44 11.35 28.92
C MET A 361 3.38 12.53 29.14
N THR A 362 4.69 12.29 28.95
CA THR A 362 5.71 13.35 28.91
C THR A 362 6.13 13.60 27.47
N TRP A 363 6.18 14.88 27.12
CA TRP A 363 6.70 15.39 25.87
C TRP A 363 7.95 16.24 26.10
N LEU A 364 8.94 16.12 25.22
CA LEU A 364 10.10 17.00 25.13
C LEU A 364 9.96 17.90 23.90
N ILE A 365 10.22 19.19 24.07
CA ILE A 365 10.29 20.18 23.00
C ILE A 365 11.69 20.79 22.99
N PHE A 366 12.39 20.64 21.86
CA PHE A 366 13.75 21.14 21.68
C PHE A 366 13.76 22.40 20.81
N VAL A 367 14.53 23.39 21.23
CA VAL A 367 14.68 24.69 20.55
C VAL A 367 15.99 24.73 19.77
N SER A 368 16.07 25.45 18.65
CA SER A 368 17.30 25.56 17.86
C SER A 368 18.28 26.62 18.34
N GLU A 369 17.82 27.47 19.25
CA GLU A 369 18.50 28.59 19.89
C GLU A 369 17.73 28.96 21.16
N ARG A 370 18.35 29.78 22.01
CA ARG A 370 17.71 30.39 23.17
C ARG A 370 16.41 31.10 22.81
N VAL A 371 15.31 30.80 23.52
CA VAL A 371 14.00 31.46 23.33
C VAL A 371 13.38 31.91 24.64
N GLN A 372 12.58 32.96 24.59
CA GLN A 372 11.67 33.35 25.67
C GLN A 372 10.25 32.92 25.29
N ILE A 373 9.68 32.00 26.06
CA ILE A 373 8.27 31.64 25.93
C ILE A 373 7.39 32.44 26.90
N GLN A 374 6.13 32.59 26.53
CA GLN A 374 5.04 33.13 27.34
C GLN A 374 3.85 32.16 27.29
N ARG A 375 3.24 31.85 28.44
CA ARG A 375 1.90 31.23 28.44
C ARG A 375 0.89 32.31 28.09
N SER A 376 0.01 32.05 27.13
CA SER A 376 -0.98 33.05 26.68
C SER A 376 -2.41 32.56 26.90
N PRO A 377 -3.33 33.45 27.35
CA PRO A 377 -4.73 33.11 27.56
C PRO A 377 -5.37 32.46 26.33
N THR A 378 -6.17 31.42 26.57
CA THR A 378 -6.75 30.57 25.52
C THR A 378 -8.12 30.03 25.97
N SER A 379 -8.99 29.73 25.01
CA SER A 379 -10.27 29.05 25.26
C SER A 379 -10.18 27.51 25.18
N PHE A 380 -8.98 26.96 24.95
CA PHE A 380 -8.71 25.52 24.84
C PHE A 380 -7.34 25.19 25.46
N GLY A 381 -7.23 24.01 26.10
CA GLY A 381 -5.98 23.38 26.54
C GLY A 381 -4.90 24.32 27.10
N THR A 382 -3.78 24.45 26.40
CA THR A 382 -2.70 25.40 26.75
C THR A 382 -1.95 25.88 25.50
N VAL A 383 -1.58 27.17 25.49
CA VAL A 383 -0.83 27.83 24.42
C VAL A 383 0.43 28.48 24.98
N LEU A 384 1.60 28.10 24.45
CA LEU A 384 2.90 28.68 24.77
C LEU A 384 3.47 29.37 23.52
N GLN A 385 3.57 30.70 23.55
CA GLN A 385 4.10 31.53 22.46
C GLN A 385 5.58 31.84 22.69
N VAL A 386 6.43 31.63 21.68
CA VAL A 386 7.79 32.20 21.62
C VAL A 386 7.66 33.70 21.34
N VAL A 387 7.85 34.52 22.37
CA VAL A 387 7.69 35.99 22.32
C VAL A 387 9.00 36.75 22.09
N SER A 388 10.14 36.07 22.28
CA SER A 388 11.47 36.52 21.86
C SER A 388 12.35 35.30 21.57
N TRP A 389 13.37 35.48 20.75
CA TRP A 389 14.47 34.53 20.56
C TRP A 389 15.79 35.19 20.97
N GLY A 390 16.92 34.55 20.65
CA GLY A 390 18.27 34.96 21.04
C GLY A 390 18.77 36.16 20.23
N ASP A 391 19.92 36.00 19.57
CA ASP A 391 20.53 37.10 18.83
C ASP A 391 19.75 37.40 17.54
N ALA A 392 19.09 38.56 17.53
CA ALA A 392 18.24 39.03 16.44
C ALA A 392 19.03 39.41 15.16
N GLU A 393 20.37 39.49 15.23
CA GLU A 393 21.21 39.64 14.03
C GLU A 393 21.40 38.31 13.28
N THR A 394 20.97 37.17 13.84
CA THR A 394 21.11 35.85 13.18
C THR A 394 20.03 35.60 12.13
N THR A 395 20.46 35.40 10.87
CA THR A 395 19.59 35.07 9.73
C THR A 395 19.21 33.59 9.62
N LYS A 396 19.66 32.73 10.56
CA LYS A 396 19.32 31.31 10.59
C LYS A 396 17.86 31.11 11.00
N ASP A 397 17.18 30.12 10.43
CA ASP A 397 15.81 29.78 10.80
C ASP A 397 15.71 29.28 12.26
N LEU A 398 14.60 29.59 12.92
CA LEU A 398 14.24 28.96 14.19
C LEU A 398 13.65 27.58 13.89
N VAL A 399 14.09 26.54 14.59
CA VAL A 399 13.53 25.18 14.48
C VAL A 399 13.05 24.71 15.85
N LEU A 400 11.78 24.30 15.91
CA LEU A 400 11.20 23.62 17.06
C LEU A 400 10.95 22.15 16.70
N ARG A 401 11.25 21.26 17.65
CA ARG A 401 11.03 19.80 17.53
C ARG A 401 10.27 19.29 18.73
N VAL A 402 9.29 18.41 18.53
CA VAL A 402 8.46 17.83 19.60
C VAL A 402 8.48 16.30 19.53
N THR A 403 8.60 15.63 20.67
CA THR A 403 8.64 14.16 20.76
C THR A 403 8.04 13.69 22.09
N GLN A 404 7.42 12.50 22.08
CA GLN A 404 6.99 11.83 23.29
C GLN A 404 8.16 11.05 23.89
N SER A 405 8.52 11.40 25.12
CA SER A 405 9.63 10.76 25.84
C SER A 405 9.16 9.73 26.86
N GLU A 406 7.96 9.87 27.42
CA GLU A 406 7.42 8.91 28.42
C GLU A 406 5.94 8.60 28.16
N THR A 407 5.55 7.37 28.46
CA THR A 407 4.18 6.93 28.73
C THR A 407 4.06 6.57 30.21
N CYS A 408 2.90 6.80 30.83
CA CYS A 408 2.67 6.52 32.25
C CYS A 408 3.62 7.30 33.19
N SER A 409 3.81 8.59 32.96
CA SER A 409 4.77 9.43 33.69
C SER A 409 4.50 9.53 35.21
N SER A 410 3.25 9.36 35.64
CA SER A 410 2.80 9.48 37.03
C SER A 410 2.13 8.22 37.60
N GLY A 411 2.02 7.14 36.83
CA GLY A 411 1.45 5.87 37.29
C GLY A 411 -0.08 5.82 37.30
N ARG A 412 -0.77 6.76 36.63
CA ARG A 412 -2.21 7.01 36.82
C ARG A 412 -3.10 6.54 35.67
N ASN A 413 -2.67 6.63 34.41
CA ASN A 413 -3.55 6.28 33.29
C ASN A 413 -3.69 4.75 33.14
N PRO A 414 -4.87 4.16 33.39
CA PRO A 414 -5.03 2.70 33.45
C PRO A 414 -4.91 2.00 32.08
N VAL A 415 -4.81 2.75 30.97
CA VAL A 415 -4.46 2.21 29.65
C VAL A 415 -2.94 2.17 29.53
N TYR A 416 -2.26 3.32 29.51
CA TYR A 416 -0.81 3.36 29.21
C TYR A 416 0.10 2.82 30.33
N CYS A 417 -0.41 2.67 31.56
CA CYS A 417 0.37 2.19 32.70
C CYS A 417 0.48 0.67 32.84
N GLN A 418 -0.25 -0.11 32.04
CA GLN A 418 -0.33 -1.57 32.21
C GLN A 418 1.03 -2.27 32.09
N GLN A 419 1.06 -3.51 32.60
CA GLN A 419 2.26 -4.36 32.65
C GLN A 419 2.75 -4.74 31.24
N GLU A 420 1.84 -4.98 30.31
CA GLU A 420 2.12 -5.30 28.90
C GLU A 420 2.90 -4.21 28.17
N PHE A 421 2.65 -2.93 28.48
CA PHE A 421 3.34 -1.81 27.81
C PHE A 421 4.71 -1.48 28.40
N LYS A 422 5.23 -2.23 29.40
CA LYS A 422 6.50 -1.91 30.06
C LYS A 422 7.73 -1.94 29.15
N ASP A 423 7.67 -2.70 28.07
CA ASP A 423 8.78 -2.82 27.13
C ASP A 423 8.78 -1.77 26.01
N TYR A 424 7.77 -0.90 25.96
CA TYR A 424 7.78 0.29 25.11
C TYR A 424 8.94 1.22 25.47
N ALA A 425 9.48 1.91 24.47
CA ALA A 425 10.51 2.93 24.63
C ALA A 425 10.12 3.99 25.68
N GLY A 426 8.87 4.46 25.66
CA GLY A 426 8.34 5.42 26.65
C GLY A 426 8.22 4.89 28.09
N ARG A 427 8.51 3.62 28.36
CA ARG A 427 8.55 3.00 29.69
C ARG A 427 9.96 2.53 30.10
N LYS A 428 10.94 2.57 29.20
CA LYS A 428 12.33 2.14 29.43
C LYS A 428 13.22 3.29 29.90
N ASP A 429 14.06 3.01 30.89
CA ASP A 429 15.08 3.95 31.36
C ASP A 429 16.01 4.37 30.21
N GLY A 430 16.51 5.60 30.24
CA GLY A 430 17.45 6.11 29.22
C GLY A 430 16.85 6.50 27.86
N TYR A 431 15.61 6.14 27.52
CA TYR A 431 14.98 6.56 26.25
C TYR A 431 14.88 8.09 26.10
N SER A 432 14.46 8.80 27.16
CA SER A 432 14.46 10.27 27.21
C SER A 432 15.85 10.87 26.93
N ASP A 433 16.93 10.20 27.32
CA ASP A 433 18.29 10.68 27.12
C ASP A 433 18.85 10.31 25.74
N LEU A 434 18.43 9.18 25.16
CA LEU A 434 18.64 8.88 23.73
C LEU A 434 17.98 9.97 22.86
N LEU A 435 16.75 10.36 23.18
CA LEU A 435 16.05 11.45 22.48
C LEU A 435 16.82 12.77 22.59
N ARG A 436 17.28 13.17 23.78
CA ARG A 436 18.11 14.38 23.99
C ARG A 436 19.40 14.37 23.17
N LYS A 437 20.11 13.23 23.15
CA LYS A 437 21.38 13.03 22.45
C LYS A 437 21.24 13.29 20.95
N HIS A 438 20.20 12.75 20.33
CA HIS A 438 19.97 12.86 18.88
C HIS A 438 19.05 14.03 18.46
N ALA A 439 18.44 14.76 19.40
CA ALA A 439 17.50 15.86 19.14
C ALA A 439 18.05 16.96 18.22
N HIS A 440 19.38 17.11 18.15
CA HIS A 440 20.03 18.16 17.38
C HIS A 440 20.00 17.95 15.86
N ILE A 441 19.64 16.75 15.39
CA ILE A 441 19.48 16.43 13.95
C ILE A 441 18.00 16.21 13.62
N TYR A 442 17.58 16.66 12.44
CA TYR A 442 16.20 16.61 11.96
C TYR A 442 16.15 16.39 10.43
N PRO A 443 15.04 15.88 9.86
CA PRO A 443 14.97 15.63 8.42
C PRO A 443 14.96 16.94 7.61
N GLY A 444 15.55 16.88 6.43
CA GLY A 444 15.39 17.91 5.41
C GLY A 444 14.23 17.62 4.46
N PRO A 445 13.79 18.62 3.65
CA PRO A 445 12.64 18.46 2.77
C PRO A 445 12.89 17.51 1.58
N ASN A 446 14.14 17.18 1.26
CA ASN A 446 14.53 16.33 0.11
C ASN A 446 14.87 14.89 0.53
N ALA A 447 14.40 14.43 1.70
CA ALA A 447 14.60 13.05 2.15
C ALA A 447 14.10 12.08 1.07
N SER A 448 14.92 11.12 0.67
CA SER A 448 14.81 10.45 -0.62
C SER A 448 15.21 8.98 -0.56
N PHE A 449 14.51 8.17 -1.37
CA PHE A 449 14.84 6.77 -1.65
C PHE A 449 15.53 6.66 -3.01
N THR A 450 16.59 5.85 -3.08
CA THR A 450 17.23 5.40 -4.32
C THR A 450 17.58 3.92 -4.19
N PHE A 451 17.77 3.24 -5.31
CA PHE A 451 18.21 1.85 -5.35
C PHE A 451 19.12 1.66 -6.55
N ASP A 452 20.18 0.89 -6.36
CA ASP A 452 21.15 0.53 -7.40
C ASP A 452 21.20 -1.00 -7.55
N PHE A 453 21.85 -1.48 -8.61
CA PHE A 453 21.91 -2.91 -8.97
C PHE A 453 23.36 -3.38 -9.12
N PHE A 454 23.68 -4.53 -8.54
CA PHE A 454 25.01 -5.10 -8.58
C PHE A 454 24.97 -6.63 -8.50
N HIS A 455 26.06 -7.27 -8.91
CA HIS A 455 26.19 -8.72 -8.96
C HIS A 455 27.37 -9.13 -8.06
N THR A 456 27.10 -9.95 -7.05
CA THR A 456 28.07 -10.37 -6.02
C THR A 456 28.75 -11.71 -6.35
N GLY A 457 28.76 -12.11 -7.62
CA GLY A 457 29.43 -13.32 -8.12
C GLY A 457 28.62 -14.60 -7.93
N GLU A 458 27.93 -14.73 -6.79
CA GLU A 458 27.01 -15.85 -6.51
C GLU A 458 25.53 -15.45 -6.58
N VAL A 459 25.20 -14.15 -6.43
CA VAL A 459 23.83 -13.62 -6.41
C VAL A 459 23.75 -12.26 -7.12
N ASP A 460 22.57 -11.89 -7.62
CA ASP A 460 22.26 -10.50 -7.96
C ASP A 460 21.63 -9.83 -6.74
N GLU A 461 22.02 -8.59 -6.45
CA GLU A 461 21.54 -7.84 -5.29
C GLU A 461 21.16 -6.39 -5.70
N SER A 462 20.20 -5.80 -4.99
CA SER A 462 19.89 -4.37 -5.12
C SER A 462 20.18 -3.63 -3.82
N ARG A 463 20.97 -2.56 -3.92
CA ARG A 463 21.40 -1.78 -2.76
C ARG A 463 20.35 -0.71 -2.49
N LEU A 464 19.48 -0.93 -1.52
CA LEU A 464 18.40 0.00 -1.18
C LEU A 464 18.94 1.11 -0.27
N VAL A 465 18.73 2.38 -0.65
CA VAL A 465 19.33 3.54 0.00
C VAL A 465 18.26 4.52 0.48
N PHE A 466 18.26 4.78 1.80
CA PHE A 466 17.36 5.70 2.46
C PHE A 466 18.15 6.91 2.95
N ASN A 467 17.93 8.09 2.36
CA ASN A 467 18.59 9.33 2.73
C ASN A 467 17.59 10.26 3.43
N TRP A 468 17.83 10.64 4.68
CA TRP A 468 16.88 11.47 5.45
C TRP A 468 17.08 12.99 5.24
N ASP A 469 17.96 13.39 4.31
CA ASP A 469 18.34 14.80 4.03
C ASP A 469 18.74 15.55 5.31
N ALA A 470 19.41 14.84 6.22
CA ALA A 470 19.57 15.22 7.62
C ALA A 470 20.23 16.60 7.81
N ARG A 471 19.58 17.45 8.60
CA ARG A 471 19.98 18.82 8.91
C ARG A 471 20.32 18.96 10.39
N ARG A 472 21.26 19.84 10.70
CA ARG A 472 21.82 20.04 12.05
C ARG A 472 21.37 21.38 12.63
N SER A 473 21.06 21.37 13.92
CA SER A 473 20.83 22.54 14.77
C SER A 473 22.01 22.72 15.72
N GLU A 474 22.39 23.97 16.02
CA GLU A 474 23.67 24.28 16.68
C GLU A 474 23.58 24.49 18.20
N ASN A 475 22.43 24.89 18.75
CA ASN A 475 22.29 25.30 20.16
C ASN A 475 21.65 24.23 21.05
N LEU A 476 22.20 23.01 21.01
CA LEU A 476 21.81 21.91 21.90
C LEU A 476 23.05 21.38 22.64
N HIS A 477 22.85 20.50 23.62
CA HIS A 477 23.88 20.13 24.60
C HIS A 477 25.24 19.73 23.97
N PRO A 478 26.38 20.01 24.63
CA PRO A 478 27.70 19.69 24.11
C PRO A 478 27.85 18.21 23.74
N LEU A 479 27.95 17.94 22.44
CA LEU A 479 27.95 16.59 21.88
C LEU A 479 29.23 15.83 22.21
N ALA A 480 29.09 14.53 22.46
CA ALA A 480 30.20 13.59 22.40
C ALA A 480 30.53 13.22 20.94
N VAL A 481 31.76 12.76 20.72
CA VAL A 481 32.16 12.21 19.42
C VAL A 481 31.36 10.93 19.17
N GLY A 482 30.59 10.91 18.07
CA GLY A 482 29.65 9.81 17.76
C GLY A 482 28.18 10.12 18.05
N ASP A 483 27.83 11.36 18.41
CA ASP A 483 26.43 11.78 18.58
C ASP A 483 25.79 12.28 17.26
N GLU A 484 26.61 12.58 16.25
CA GLU A 484 26.27 13.37 15.05
C GLU A 484 25.42 12.64 13.99
N GLU A 485 24.60 11.67 14.39
CA GLU A 485 23.72 10.88 13.51
C GLU A 485 22.24 11.12 13.82
N MET A 486 21.41 11.12 12.77
CA MET A 486 19.95 11.13 12.92
C MET A 486 19.45 9.85 13.60
N LEU A 487 18.41 9.97 14.43
CA LEU A 487 17.63 8.85 14.95
C LEU A 487 16.37 8.67 14.10
N VAL A 488 16.04 7.43 13.73
CA VAL A 488 14.84 7.05 12.95
C VAL A 488 14.34 5.70 13.42
N PHE A 489 13.02 5.51 13.48
CA PHE A 489 12.40 4.21 13.77
C PHE A 489 12.38 3.31 12.52
N ALA A 490 12.86 2.08 12.66
CA ALA A 490 12.84 1.04 11.64
C ALA A 490 11.77 -0.02 11.94
N LEU A 491 11.14 -0.59 10.90
CA LEU A 491 10.14 -1.66 11.01
C LEU A 491 10.81 -3.05 11.05
N PRO A 492 10.12 -4.12 11.50
CA PRO A 492 10.69 -5.47 11.58
C PRO A 492 11.38 -5.95 10.30
N HIS A 493 10.78 -5.73 9.12
CA HIS A 493 11.39 -6.16 7.84
C HIS A 493 12.68 -5.42 7.46
N HIS A 494 13.05 -4.33 8.16
CA HIS A 494 14.38 -3.71 8.03
C HIS A 494 15.46 -4.47 8.81
N PHE A 495 15.08 -5.22 9.85
CA PHE A 495 15.98 -6.09 10.64
C PHE A 495 16.21 -7.45 9.96
N ASP A 496 15.31 -7.86 9.05
CA ASP A 496 15.47 -9.03 8.18
C ASP A 496 16.55 -8.82 7.09
N MET A 497 17.00 -7.57 6.86
CA MET A 497 17.98 -7.21 5.83
C MET A 497 19.40 -7.06 6.41
N LYS A 498 20.44 -7.26 5.57
CA LYS A 498 21.86 -7.35 5.98
C LYS A 498 22.43 -6.12 6.72
N PHE A 499 21.75 -4.98 6.67
CA PHE A 499 22.19 -3.68 7.19
C PHE A 499 22.59 -3.69 8.68
N ILE A 500 21.91 -4.48 9.51
CA ILE A 500 21.98 -4.35 10.98
C ILE A 500 23.07 -5.25 11.59
N GLN A 501 24.27 -5.20 10.98
CA GLN A 501 25.55 -5.45 11.67
C GLN A 501 26.22 -4.16 12.17
N GLY A 502 25.68 -2.99 11.81
CA GLY A 502 25.73 -1.84 12.73
C GLY A 502 24.83 -2.17 13.92
N SER A 503 25.44 -2.42 15.09
CA SER A 503 24.72 -2.98 16.25
C SER A 503 23.44 -2.19 16.56
N PRO A 504 22.30 -2.85 16.86
CA PRO A 504 21.29 -2.18 17.69
C PRO A 504 22.00 -1.68 18.96
N THR A 505 21.52 -0.60 19.57
CA THR A 505 21.91 -0.33 20.95
C THR A 505 21.63 -1.59 21.77
N GLU A 506 22.54 -1.95 22.68
CA GLU A 506 22.48 -3.22 23.41
C GLU A 506 21.12 -3.39 24.14
N GLU A 507 20.48 -2.27 24.47
CA GLU A 507 19.06 -2.13 24.73
C GLU A 507 18.31 -1.58 23.51
N ARG A 508 17.27 -2.29 23.02
CA ARG A 508 16.38 -1.83 21.94
C ARG A 508 15.25 -0.96 22.49
N PHE A 509 15.10 0.25 21.94
CA PHE A 509 13.97 1.16 22.22
C PHE A 509 12.93 1.06 21.10
N CYS A 510 11.79 0.42 21.38
CA CYS A 510 10.76 0.13 20.39
C CYS A 510 9.39 0.71 20.76
N TRP A 511 8.56 1.03 19.78
CA TRP A 511 7.14 1.34 19.94
C TRP A 511 6.29 0.33 19.19
N ASP A 512 5.10 0.08 19.74
CA ASP A 512 4.06 -0.66 19.04
C ASP A 512 3.65 0.04 17.75
N SER A 513 3.43 -0.80 16.75
CA SER A 513 3.33 -0.45 15.34
C SER A 513 2.42 -1.47 14.69
N LEU A 514 1.58 -1.04 13.74
CA LEU A 514 0.68 -1.96 13.04
C LEU A 514 1.41 -3.14 12.35
N LEU A 515 2.70 -2.96 12.07
CA LEU A 515 3.56 -3.92 11.39
C LEU A 515 4.55 -4.60 12.35
N GLY A 516 4.19 -4.71 13.63
CA GLY A 516 5.07 -5.16 14.71
C GLY A 516 6.13 -4.12 15.11
N TRP A 517 6.84 -4.37 16.21
CA TRP A 517 7.72 -3.39 16.88
C TRP A 517 8.57 -2.52 15.96
N ALA A 518 8.33 -1.20 16.01
CA ALA A 518 9.15 -0.21 15.34
C ALA A 518 10.25 0.27 16.29
N CYS A 519 11.51 -0.04 16.00
CA CYS A 519 12.64 0.18 16.92
C CYS A 519 13.58 1.30 16.44
N ALA A 520 14.06 2.13 17.37
CA ALA A 520 14.92 3.27 17.06
C ALA A 520 16.32 2.81 16.62
N VAL A 521 16.78 3.28 15.47
CA VAL A 521 18.12 3.07 14.93
C VAL A 521 18.79 4.40 14.58
N ARG A 522 20.13 4.41 14.54
CA ARG A 522 20.93 5.57 14.13
C ARG A 522 21.24 5.50 12.64
N GLY A 523 21.42 6.66 12.02
CA GLY A 523 21.94 6.81 10.67
C GLY A 523 21.20 7.88 9.89
N SER A 524 21.91 8.96 9.54
CA SER A 524 21.41 10.04 8.68
C SER A 524 21.15 9.58 7.23
N LYS A 525 21.77 8.46 6.84
CA LYS A 525 21.55 7.72 5.60
C LYS A 525 21.74 6.23 5.89
N TRP A 526 20.90 5.37 5.34
CA TRP A 526 21.05 3.91 5.38
C TRP A 526 21.47 3.45 3.99
N GLU A 527 22.62 2.78 3.88
CA GLU A 527 23.28 2.50 2.58
C GLU A 527 23.40 1.01 2.21
N VAL A 528 23.20 0.08 3.15
CA VAL A 528 23.57 -1.35 2.99
C VAL A 528 22.39 -2.28 3.29
N LEU A 529 21.24 -1.96 2.71
CA LEU A 529 20.11 -2.88 2.62
C LEU A 529 20.24 -3.63 1.29
N ASP A 530 21.14 -4.62 1.26
CA ASP A 530 21.37 -5.45 0.08
C ASP A 530 20.23 -6.48 -0.05
N GLU A 531 19.29 -6.19 -0.97
CA GLU A 531 18.13 -7.00 -1.30
C GLU A 531 18.53 -8.19 -2.20
N PRO A 532 18.44 -9.46 -1.77
CA PRO A 532 18.76 -10.61 -2.60
C PRO A 532 17.68 -10.79 -3.68
N LEU A 533 18.06 -10.60 -4.95
CA LEU A 533 17.08 -10.47 -6.03
C LEU A 533 16.54 -11.81 -6.51
N THR A 534 15.27 -12.06 -6.22
CA THR A 534 14.48 -13.19 -6.70
C THR A 534 14.68 -13.43 -8.20
N SER A 535 15.01 -14.66 -8.59
CA SER A 535 15.06 -15.08 -9.99
C SER A 535 13.66 -15.29 -10.57
N VAL A 536 13.47 -14.97 -11.84
CA VAL A 536 12.18 -15.06 -12.55
C VAL A 536 12.29 -15.89 -13.83
N SER A 537 11.23 -16.61 -14.17
CA SER A 537 11.12 -17.46 -15.36
C SER A 537 9.65 -17.70 -15.71
N PHE A 538 9.34 -17.99 -16.98
CA PHE A 538 7.99 -18.48 -17.35
C PHE A 538 7.72 -19.91 -16.84
N ARG A 539 8.76 -20.64 -16.41
CA ARG A 539 8.73 -22.02 -15.92
C ARG A 539 9.11 -22.06 -14.43
N ALA A 540 8.75 -23.14 -13.74
CA ALA A 540 9.08 -23.33 -12.33
C ALA A 540 10.56 -23.72 -12.15
N LEU A 541 11.01 -23.79 -10.89
CA LEU A 541 12.37 -24.27 -10.54
C LEU A 541 12.59 -25.76 -10.89
N ARG A 542 11.51 -26.52 -11.13
CA ARG A 542 11.50 -27.93 -11.54
C ARG A 542 10.46 -28.12 -12.65
N PRO A 543 10.71 -28.96 -13.67
CA PRO A 543 9.76 -29.23 -14.74
C PRO A 543 8.56 -30.06 -14.26
N PRO A 544 7.41 -30.03 -14.98
CA PRO A 544 6.26 -30.89 -14.72
C PRO A 544 6.59 -32.38 -14.63
N SER A 545 6.32 -32.99 -13.48
CA SER A 545 6.63 -34.39 -13.20
C SER A 545 5.99 -35.36 -14.21
N PRO A 546 6.71 -36.40 -14.70
CA PRO A 546 6.24 -37.29 -15.77
C PRO A 546 4.86 -37.94 -15.55
N TRP A 547 4.47 -38.20 -14.31
CA TRP A 547 3.21 -38.85 -13.96
C TRP A 547 1.97 -38.00 -14.27
N VAL A 548 2.08 -36.66 -14.23
CA VAL A 548 0.96 -35.74 -14.56
C VAL A 548 0.82 -35.50 -16.07
N ILE A 549 1.89 -35.71 -16.85
CA ILE A 549 1.95 -35.36 -18.28
C ILE A 549 0.73 -35.81 -19.11
N PRO A 550 0.17 -37.04 -18.97
CA PRO A 550 -1.02 -37.44 -19.74
C PRO A 550 -2.28 -36.61 -19.43
N ALA A 551 -2.50 -36.28 -18.16
CA ALA A 551 -3.61 -35.42 -17.72
C ALA A 551 -3.39 -33.96 -18.09
N LEU A 552 -2.14 -33.49 -18.00
CA LEU A 552 -1.73 -32.15 -18.41
C LEU A 552 -1.90 -31.95 -19.91
N VAL A 553 -1.44 -32.88 -20.76
CA VAL A 553 -1.60 -32.80 -22.23
C VAL A 553 -3.07 -32.85 -22.64
N THR A 554 -3.88 -33.68 -21.97
CA THR A 554 -5.33 -33.74 -22.21
C THR A 554 -6.01 -32.42 -21.83
N SER A 555 -5.64 -31.81 -20.71
CA SER A 555 -6.15 -30.50 -20.28
C SER A 555 -5.70 -29.38 -21.23
N LEU A 556 -4.43 -29.37 -21.63
CA LEU A 556 -3.89 -28.43 -22.62
C LEU A 556 -4.59 -28.52 -23.98
N GLY A 557 -5.01 -29.73 -24.40
CA GLY A 557 -5.79 -29.93 -25.62
C GLY A 557 -7.14 -29.21 -25.64
N THR A 558 -7.77 -29.07 -24.47
CA THR A 558 -8.99 -28.27 -24.27
C THR A 558 -8.65 -26.80 -24.06
N ASP A 559 -7.76 -26.50 -23.10
CA ASP A 559 -7.45 -25.15 -22.65
C ASP A 559 -6.84 -24.27 -23.76
N ILE A 560 -6.03 -24.82 -24.67
CA ILE A 560 -5.46 -24.03 -25.80
C ILE A 560 -6.54 -23.57 -26.81
N GLN A 561 -7.75 -24.12 -26.76
CA GLN A 561 -8.89 -23.65 -27.55
C GLN A 561 -9.71 -22.57 -26.84
N TYR A 562 -9.30 -22.13 -25.63
CA TYR A 562 -9.90 -21.03 -24.89
C TYR A 562 -9.96 -19.75 -25.75
N ARG A 563 -11.08 -19.03 -25.64
CA ARG A 563 -11.33 -17.79 -26.37
C ARG A 563 -11.53 -16.64 -25.40
N ILE A 564 -10.66 -15.63 -25.50
CA ILE A 564 -10.85 -14.34 -24.84
C ILE A 564 -12.21 -13.78 -25.31
N PRO A 565 -13.15 -13.44 -24.40
CA PRO A 565 -14.46 -12.91 -24.78
C PRO A 565 -14.43 -11.69 -25.70
N ASP A 566 -15.36 -11.61 -26.66
CA ASP A 566 -15.34 -10.61 -27.74
C ASP A 566 -15.55 -9.16 -27.27
N ASN A 567 -16.03 -8.92 -26.05
CA ASN A 567 -16.02 -7.59 -25.43
C ASN A 567 -14.59 -7.25 -24.96
N TYR A 568 -13.91 -8.16 -24.26
CA TYR A 568 -12.53 -7.97 -23.81
C TYR A 568 -11.53 -7.91 -24.97
N ARG A 569 -11.75 -8.62 -26.09
CA ARG A 569 -10.95 -8.47 -27.34
C ARG A 569 -11.08 -7.09 -27.99
N ARG A 570 -12.21 -6.40 -27.80
CA ARG A 570 -12.47 -5.04 -28.32
C ARG A 570 -12.09 -3.92 -27.35
N GLY A 571 -11.57 -4.25 -26.17
CA GLY A 571 -11.38 -3.26 -25.12
C GLY A 571 -12.68 -2.73 -24.51
N ALA A 572 -13.78 -3.48 -24.64
CA ALA A 572 -15.11 -3.14 -24.14
C ALA A 572 -15.40 -3.82 -22.78
N GLY A 573 -14.56 -3.51 -21.78
CA GLY A 573 -14.66 -4.09 -20.45
C GLY A 573 -13.83 -3.34 -19.40
N ASP A 574 -13.82 -3.87 -18.18
CA ASP A 574 -12.89 -3.48 -17.12
C ASP A 574 -11.48 -4.02 -17.42
N THR A 575 -10.42 -3.37 -16.92
CA THR A 575 -9.05 -3.82 -17.17
C THR A 575 -8.63 -5.01 -16.29
N TYR A 576 -9.32 -5.27 -15.17
CA TYR A 576 -8.98 -6.37 -14.25
C TYR A 576 -9.26 -7.75 -14.87
N PHE A 577 -10.52 -8.06 -15.18
CA PHE A 577 -10.91 -9.35 -15.76
C PHE A 577 -10.42 -9.52 -17.19
N SER A 578 -10.34 -8.43 -17.98
CA SER A 578 -9.66 -8.45 -19.28
C SER A 578 -8.21 -8.91 -19.15
N GLY A 579 -7.45 -8.31 -18.21
CA GLY A 579 -6.08 -8.72 -17.92
C GLY A 579 -5.99 -10.19 -17.53
N LYS A 580 -6.77 -10.62 -16.53
CA LYS A 580 -6.79 -12.02 -16.05
C LYS A 580 -7.06 -13.02 -17.18
N MET A 581 -7.99 -12.72 -18.10
CA MET A 581 -8.33 -13.60 -19.23
C MET A 581 -7.28 -13.59 -20.37
N LEU A 582 -6.58 -12.47 -20.59
CA LEU A 582 -5.41 -12.41 -21.47
C LEU A 582 -4.26 -13.26 -20.90
N ALA A 583 -3.98 -13.09 -19.61
CA ALA A 583 -2.92 -13.81 -18.90
C ALA A 583 -3.21 -15.31 -18.79
N LYS A 584 -4.49 -15.72 -18.63
CA LYS A 584 -4.92 -17.13 -18.70
C LYS A 584 -4.47 -17.79 -20.01
N LEU A 585 -4.74 -17.17 -21.16
CA LEU A 585 -4.30 -17.70 -22.46
C LEU A 585 -2.78 -17.70 -22.60
N ALA A 586 -2.12 -16.61 -22.19
CA ALA A 586 -0.66 -16.50 -22.18
C ALA A 586 0.00 -17.62 -21.34
N ARG A 587 -0.56 -17.93 -20.17
CA ARG A 587 -0.10 -18.99 -19.27
C ARG A 587 -0.24 -20.38 -19.89
N ILE A 588 -1.38 -20.67 -20.52
CA ILE A 588 -1.60 -21.93 -21.24
C ILE A 588 -0.55 -22.14 -22.34
N MET A 589 -0.21 -21.08 -23.09
CA MET A 589 0.78 -21.15 -24.18
C MET A 589 2.18 -21.52 -23.70
N VAL A 590 2.70 -20.90 -22.62
CA VAL A 590 4.05 -21.22 -22.12
C VAL A 590 4.14 -22.60 -21.46
N ILE A 591 3.06 -23.08 -20.83
CA ILE A 591 2.99 -24.47 -20.32
C ILE A 591 2.99 -25.46 -21.50
N LEU A 592 2.26 -25.16 -22.58
CA LEU A 592 2.25 -26.00 -23.77
C LEU A 592 3.62 -26.06 -24.45
N GLU A 593 4.37 -24.95 -24.49
CA GLU A 593 5.76 -24.94 -24.96
C GLU A 593 6.68 -25.81 -24.09
N GLU A 594 6.61 -25.68 -22.76
CA GLU A 594 7.39 -26.50 -21.83
C GLU A 594 7.12 -28.00 -22.02
N VAL A 595 5.84 -28.39 -22.10
CA VAL A 595 5.44 -29.80 -22.28
C VAL A 595 5.80 -30.32 -23.68
N LYS A 596 5.70 -29.50 -24.74
CA LYS A 596 6.22 -29.85 -26.07
C LYS A 596 7.72 -30.06 -26.05
N HIS A 597 8.48 -29.22 -25.35
CA HIS A 597 9.93 -29.36 -25.23
C HIS A 597 10.31 -30.69 -24.57
N LEU A 598 9.70 -31.01 -23.42
CA LEU A 598 9.91 -32.28 -22.70
C LEU A 598 9.56 -33.52 -23.54
N CYS A 599 8.49 -33.45 -24.34
CA CYS A 599 8.02 -34.57 -25.14
C CYS A 599 8.61 -34.65 -26.57
N THR A 600 9.41 -33.69 -27.03
CA THR A 600 10.01 -33.72 -28.39
C THR A 600 11.24 -34.64 -28.44
N ASN A 601 12.08 -34.62 -27.40
CA ASN A 601 13.19 -35.56 -27.22
C ASN A 601 13.17 -36.07 -25.77
N PRO A 602 12.18 -36.92 -25.40
CA PRO A 602 12.00 -37.34 -24.02
C PRO A 602 13.15 -38.25 -23.59
N ASP A 603 13.71 -37.96 -22.41
CA ASP A 603 14.50 -38.92 -21.65
C ASP A 603 13.63 -40.14 -21.24
N VAL A 604 14.28 -41.22 -20.79
CA VAL A 604 13.65 -42.44 -20.27
C VAL A 604 12.58 -42.14 -19.20
N SER A 605 12.77 -41.07 -18.42
CA SER A 605 11.79 -40.58 -17.45
C SER A 605 10.46 -40.09 -18.06
N TYR A 606 10.47 -39.56 -19.29
CA TYR A 606 9.30 -38.98 -19.96
C TYR A 606 8.75 -39.85 -21.11
N SER A 607 9.53 -40.79 -21.66
CA SER A 607 9.17 -41.53 -22.89
C SER A 607 7.82 -42.24 -22.80
N ASP A 608 7.54 -42.86 -21.67
CA ASP A 608 6.29 -43.61 -21.43
C ASP A 608 5.07 -42.71 -21.20
N ALA A 609 5.26 -41.49 -20.72
CA ALA A 609 4.18 -40.54 -20.50
C ALA A 609 3.84 -39.78 -21.80
N CYS A 610 4.87 -39.32 -22.52
CA CYS A 610 4.72 -38.62 -23.79
C CYS A 610 4.17 -39.53 -24.89
N SER A 611 4.61 -40.80 -24.98
CA SER A 611 4.12 -41.75 -26.01
C SER A 611 2.64 -42.14 -25.88
N ARG A 612 2.03 -41.88 -24.72
CA ARG A 612 0.59 -42.10 -24.46
C ARG A 612 -0.25 -40.82 -24.67
N SER A 613 0.38 -39.71 -25.09
CA SER A 613 -0.20 -38.37 -25.06
C SER A 613 -0.22 -37.73 -26.45
N SER A 614 -1.38 -37.24 -26.90
CA SER A 614 -1.49 -36.49 -28.16
C SER A 614 -1.32 -35.00 -27.91
N LEU A 615 -0.12 -34.48 -28.14
CA LEU A 615 0.17 -33.05 -28.02
C LEU A 615 -0.71 -32.21 -28.97
N PRO A 616 -1.17 -31.02 -28.55
CA PRO A 616 -1.73 -30.03 -29.47
C PRO A 616 -0.75 -29.66 -30.58
N ASP A 617 -1.27 -29.44 -31.79
CA ASP A 617 -0.48 -28.98 -32.94
C ASP A 617 0.12 -27.57 -32.75
N ASP A 618 1.01 -27.17 -33.66
CA ASP A 618 1.60 -25.83 -33.67
C ASP A 618 0.61 -24.77 -34.17
N GLU A 619 -0.39 -25.16 -34.98
CA GLU A 619 -1.48 -24.29 -35.41
C GLU A 619 -2.30 -23.79 -34.22
N SER A 620 -2.52 -24.62 -33.19
CA SER A 620 -3.22 -24.22 -31.96
C SER A 620 -2.44 -23.18 -31.16
N ILE A 621 -1.10 -23.27 -31.09
CA ILE A 621 -0.27 -22.20 -30.52
C ILE A 621 -0.38 -20.93 -31.37
N GLN A 622 -0.29 -21.05 -32.70
CA GLN A 622 -0.34 -19.91 -33.60
C GLN A 622 -1.70 -19.17 -33.53
N ARG A 623 -2.81 -19.90 -33.38
CA ARG A 623 -4.16 -19.33 -33.18
C ARG A 623 -4.30 -18.65 -31.81
N ALA A 624 -3.73 -19.22 -30.75
CA ALA A 624 -3.70 -18.59 -29.42
C ALA A 624 -2.84 -17.31 -29.41
N LEU A 625 -1.65 -17.37 -30.00
CA LEU A 625 -0.74 -16.23 -30.17
C LEU A 625 -1.40 -15.10 -30.96
N GLU A 626 -2.07 -15.42 -32.07
CA GLU A 626 -2.76 -14.42 -32.88
C GLU A 626 -3.90 -13.74 -32.12
N ALA A 627 -4.76 -14.51 -31.43
CA ALA A 627 -5.83 -13.96 -30.61
C ALA A 627 -5.32 -13.07 -29.46
N LEU A 628 -4.21 -13.45 -28.81
CA LEU A 628 -3.59 -12.68 -27.73
C LEU A 628 -2.95 -11.39 -28.27
N ARG A 629 -2.18 -11.50 -29.36
CA ARG A 629 -1.50 -10.39 -30.06
C ARG A 629 -2.49 -9.35 -30.61
N GLU A 630 -3.57 -9.80 -31.26
CA GLU A 630 -4.66 -8.91 -31.71
C GLU A 630 -5.27 -8.15 -30.54
N SER A 631 -5.56 -8.85 -29.43
CA SER A 631 -6.20 -8.23 -28.27
C SER A 631 -5.28 -7.19 -27.61
N LEU A 632 -3.99 -7.49 -27.46
CA LEU A 632 -3.00 -6.52 -26.96
C LEU A 632 -2.85 -5.31 -27.90
N ASN A 633 -2.88 -5.50 -29.22
CA ASN A 633 -2.88 -4.39 -30.19
C ASN A 633 -4.10 -3.47 -30.03
N VAL A 634 -5.26 -4.00 -29.63
CA VAL A 634 -6.46 -3.20 -29.35
C VAL A 634 -6.33 -2.44 -28.03
N TRP A 635 -5.88 -3.10 -26.95
CA TRP A 635 -5.73 -2.50 -25.62
C TRP A 635 -4.63 -1.45 -25.54
N LEU A 636 -3.43 -1.76 -26.03
CA LEU A 636 -2.27 -0.85 -26.06
C LEU A 636 -2.40 0.21 -27.16
N GLY A 637 -3.28 -0.02 -28.14
CA GLY A 637 -3.57 0.89 -29.23
C GLY A 637 -4.70 1.88 -28.94
N LYS A 638 -5.09 2.62 -29.99
CA LYS A 638 -6.13 3.67 -29.94
C LYS A 638 -7.52 3.16 -30.37
N THR A 639 -7.67 1.84 -30.48
CA THR A 639 -8.85 1.15 -31.05
C THR A 639 -9.72 0.44 -30.02
N SER A 640 -9.26 0.32 -28.78
CA SER A 640 -10.08 -0.10 -27.63
C SER A 640 -11.31 0.80 -27.47
N GLU A 641 -12.48 0.21 -27.20
CA GLU A 641 -13.72 0.96 -26.93
C GLU A 641 -13.63 1.77 -25.61
N ALA A 642 -12.91 1.26 -24.61
CA ALA A 642 -12.48 2.00 -23.41
C ALA A 642 -10.94 2.09 -23.39
N PRO A 643 -10.35 3.08 -24.10
CA PRO A 643 -8.90 3.15 -24.31
C PRO A 643 -8.13 3.51 -23.03
N PHE A 644 -6.83 3.21 -23.04
CA PHE A 644 -5.87 3.88 -22.16
C PHE A 644 -5.69 5.33 -22.62
N VAL A 645 -5.63 6.26 -21.66
CA VAL A 645 -5.58 7.70 -21.90
C VAL A 645 -4.51 8.35 -21.01
N TYR A 646 -3.75 9.32 -21.53
CA TYR A 646 -2.74 10.02 -20.74
C TYR A 646 -3.37 11.18 -19.97
N ASP A 647 -3.41 11.04 -18.64
CA ASP A 647 -3.88 12.05 -17.71
C ASP A 647 -2.73 13.02 -17.38
N ALA A 648 -2.70 14.13 -18.12
CA ALA A 648 -1.74 15.21 -17.89
C ALA A 648 -1.96 15.95 -16.55
N SER A 649 -3.08 15.76 -15.86
CA SER A 649 -3.37 16.43 -14.58
C SER A 649 -2.54 15.81 -13.45
N TRP A 650 -2.59 14.48 -13.29
CA TRP A 650 -1.81 13.76 -12.26
C TRP A 650 -0.51 13.14 -12.78
N GLY A 651 -0.38 12.86 -14.08
CA GLY A 651 0.76 12.16 -14.65
C GLY A 651 0.59 10.64 -14.58
N GLY A 652 0.11 10.06 -15.67
CA GLY A 652 0.08 8.61 -15.89
C GLY A 652 -0.99 8.17 -16.89
N VAL A 653 -1.21 6.85 -16.98
CA VAL A 653 -2.07 6.25 -18.01
C VAL A 653 -3.26 5.46 -17.41
N PRO A 654 -4.28 6.15 -16.85
CA PRO A 654 -5.53 5.49 -16.47
C PRO A 654 -6.30 4.92 -17.67
N ASN A 655 -7.16 3.93 -17.42
CA ASN A 655 -8.16 3.50 -18.40
C ASN A 655 -9.39 4.43 -18.41
N CYS A 656 -9.95 4.68 -19.60
CA CYS A 656 -11.10 5.56 -19.82
C CYS A 656 -12.41 5.04 -19.18
N GLY A 657 -12.55 3.73 -19.00
CA GLY A 657 -13.73 3.05 -18.46
C GLY A 657 -14.82 2.77 -19.50
N CYS A 658 -15.60 1.71 -19.26
CA CYS A 658 -16.68 1.27 -20.16
C CYS A 658 -18.02 1.20 -19.41
N TYR A 659 -19.01 1.98 -19.84
CA TYR A 659 -20.42 1.70 -19.55
C TYR A 659 -20.92 0.69 -20.58
N PHE A 660 -20.68 -0.60 -20.30
CA PHE A 660 -21.06 -1.69 -21.20
C PHE A 660 -22.58 -1.86 -21.28
N ASP A 661 -23.15 -1.84 -22.48
CA ASP A 661 -24.61 -1.90 -22.72
C ASP A 661 -25.13 -3.31 -23.08
N GLY A 662 -24.25 -4.30 -23.08
CA GLY A 662 -24.50 -5.67 -23.59
C GLY A 662 -23.91 -5.93 -24.99
N ASN A 663 -23.62 -4.87 -25.76
CA ASN A 663 -23.04 -4.94 -27.10
C ASN A 663 -21.66 -4.27 -27.17
N GLY A 664 -21.45 -3.16 -26.47
CA GLY A 664 -20.19 -2.41 -26.45
C GLY A 664 -20.19 -1.31 -25.39
N CYS A 665 -19.21 -0.41 -25.43
CA CYS A 665 -19.23 0.76 -24.55
C CYS A 665 -20.21 1.82 -25.07
N GLY A 666 -21.18 2.20 -24.23
CA GLY A 666 -22.10 3.31 -24.49
C GLY A 666 -21.43 4.69 -24.43
N ASN A 667 -20.26 4.78 -23.77
CA ASN A 667 -19.36 5.93 -23.85
C ASN A 667 -18.31 5.76 -24.96
N ARG A 668 -17.75 6.88 -25.42
CA ARG A 668 -16.61 6.92 -26.36
C ARG A 668 -15.70 8.08 -25.95
N TYR A 669 -14.39 7.92 -26.13
CA TYR A 669 -13.42 9.02 -25.98
C TYR A 669 -13.89 10.26 -26.80
N PRO A 670 -13.81 11.49 -26.23
CA PRO A 670 -13.16 11.87 -24.98
C PRO A 670 -14.00 11.67 -23.70
N TYR A 671 -15.21 11.10 -23.75
CA TYR A 671 -15.98 10.83 -22.55
C TYR A 671 -15.48 9.56 -21.83
N CYS A 672 -14.63 9.78 -20.82
CA CYS A 672 -14.05 8.76 -19.96
C CYS A 672 -14.73 8.71 -18.57
N PRO A 673 -15.75 7.87 -18.37
CA PRO A 673 -16.52 7.82 -17.13
C PRO A 673 -15.69 7.41 -15.90
N ALA A 674 -14.62 6.61 -16.05
CA ALA A 674 -13.77 6.20 -14.92
C ALA A 674 -12.93 7.35 -14.33
N LEU A 675 -12.89 8.52 -14.98
CA LEU A 675 -12.30 9.75 -14.41
C LEU A 675 -13.31 10.58 -13.61
N SER A 676 -14.59 10.14 -13.57
CA SER A 676 -15.70 10.76 -12.82
C SER A 676 -16.24 9.83 -11.74
N ASP A 677 -16.38 8.54 -12.03
CA ASP A 677 -16.84 7.50 -11.12
C ASP A 677 -15.66 6.69 -10.59
N ALA A 678 -15.32 6.88 -9.31
CA ALA A 678 -14.25 6.16 -8.63
C ALA A 678 -14.56 4.69 -8.30
N GLY A 679 -15.80 4.24 -8.51
CA GLY A 679 -16.19 2.82 -8.43
C GLY A 679 -16.10 2.08 -9.77
N LEU A 680 -16.04 2.79 -10.90
CA LEU A 680 -15.98 2.16 -12.22
C LEU A 680 -14.58 1.60 -12.51
N ASN A 681 -14.52 0.40 -13.10
CA ASN A 681 -13.27 -0.31 -13.36
C ASN A 681 -12.36 -0.38 -12.10
N PHE A 682 -12.97 -0.70 -10.95
CA PHE A 682 -12.34 -0.78 -9.62
C PHE A 682 -11.62 0.51 -9.16
N GLY A 683 -11.89 1.64 -9.82
CA GLY A 683 -11.22 2.92 -9.56
C GLY A 683 -9.87 3.05 -10.27
N ASN A 684 -9.58 2.24 -11.30
CA ASN A 684 -8.38 2.34 -12.14
C ASN A 684 -8.18 3.75 -12.73
N GLY A 685 -9.27 4.44 -13.06
CA GLY A 685 -9.28 5.84 -13.49
C GLY A 685 -8.93 6.87 -12.39
N PHE A 686 -8.92 6.44 -11.13
CA PHE A 686 -8.43 7.18 -9.96
C PHE A 686 -7.09 6.63 -9.45
N TYR A 687 -6.38 5.82 -10.26
CA TYR A 687 -5.12 5.15 -9.91
C TYR A 687 -5.21 4.12 -8.78
N ASN A 688 -6.41 3.61 -8.46
CA ASN A 688 -6.49 2.33 -7.76
C ASN A 688 -5.88 1.23 -8.63
N ASP A 689 -5.20 0.28 -8.00
CA ASP A 689 -5.06 -1.09 -8.47
C ASP A 689 -4.37 -1.25 -9.84
N GLN A 690 -3.64 -0.22 -10.32
CA GLN A 690 -3.01 -0.26 -11.64
C GLN A 690 -1.92 -1.33 -11.71
N HIS A 691 -1.21 -1.61 -10.62
CA HIS A 691 -0.30 -2.77 -10.53
C HIS A 691 -1.05 -4.09 -10.71
N PHE A 692 -2.11 -4.36 -9.95
CA PHE A 692 -2.94 -5.57 -10.09
C PHE A 692 -3.49 -5.72 -11.52
N HIS A 693 -4.04 -4.65 -12.10
CA HIS A 693 -4.61 -4.69 -13.45
C HIS A 693 -3.54 -4.85 -14.53
N TYR A 694 -2.47 -4.04 -14.48
CA TYR A 694 -1.50 -3.91 -15.58
C TYR A 694 -0.45 -5.01 -15.58
N GLY A 695 -0.14 -5.60 -14.41
CA GLY A 695 0.72 -6.79 -14.32
C GLY A 695 0.27 -7.92 -15.26
N TYR A 696 -1.04 -8.17 -15.36
CA TYR A 696 -1.59 -9.16 -16.28
C TYR A 696 -1.41 -8.80 -17.78
N PHE A 697 -1.50 -7.52 -18.14
CA PHE A 697 -1.21 -7.07 -19.52
C PHE A 697 0.29 -7.15 -19.85
N ILE A 698 1.15 -6.80 -18.89
CA ILE A 698 2.61 -6.86 -19.04
C ILE A 698 3.07 -8.32 -19.14
N TYR A 699 2.48 -9.24 -18.36
CA TYR A 699 2.72 -10.68 -18.49
C TYR A 699 2.33 -11.20 -19.87
N SER A 700 1.13 -10.82 -20.32
CA SER A 700 0.63 -11.18 -21.65
C SER A 700 1.54 -10.64 -22.77
N ALA A 701 2.04 -9.41 -22.62
CA ALA A 701 2.99 -8.80 -23.56
C ALA A 701 4.36 -9.49 -23.54
N ALA A 702 4.85 -9.94 -22.38
CA ALA A 702 6.09 -10.71 -22.28
C ALA A 702 5.96 -12.05 -23.03
N VAL A 703 4.84 -12.75 -22.86
CA VAL A 703 4.58 -14.00 -23.59
C VAL A 703 4.42 -13.77 -25.10
N VAL A 704 3.73 -12.70 -25.54
CA VAL A 704 3.66 -12.40 -26.99
C VAL A 704 5.03 -11.98 -27.54
N ALA A 705 5.85 -11.24 -26.80
CA ALA A 705 7.21 -10.90 -27.24
C ALA A 705 8.13 -12.13 -27.34
N HIS A 706 7.99 -13.11 -26.43
CA HIS A 706 8.70 -14.38 -26.45
C HIS A 706 8.40 -15.20 -27.71
N PHE A 707 7.13 -15.29 -28.12
CA PHE A 707 6.73 -16.04 -29.34
C PHE A 707 6.76 -15.20 -30.63
N ASP A 708 6.67 -13.87 -30.56
CA ASP A 708 6.77 -12.92 -31.68
C ASP A 708 7.70 -11.74 -31.31
N PRO A 709 9.03 -11.92 -31.42
CA PRO A 709 10.00 -10.86 -31.13
C PRO A 709 9.85 -9.62 -32.03
N SER A 710 9.25 -9.76 -33.21
CA SER A 710 8.98 -8.63 -34.10
C SER A 710 7.84 -7.76 -33.57
N TRP A 711 6.78 -8.36 -33.03
CA TRP A 711 5.75 -7.65 -32.28
C TRP A 711 6.33 -6.98 -31.02
N GLY A 712 7.19 -7.69 -30.28
CA GLY A 712 7.84 -7.20 -29.06
C GLY A 712 8.62 -5.90 -29.29
N LYS A 713 9.55 -5.89 -30.25
CA LYS A 713 10.30 -4.69 -30.66
C LYS A 713 9.38 -3.55 -31.11
N THR A 714 8.33 -3.87 -31.88
CA THR A 714 7.39 -2.88 -32.44
C THR A 714 6.54 -2.19 -31.36
N ASN A 715 6.25 -2.89 -30.25
CA ASN A 715 5.35 -2.39 -29.20
C ASN A 715 6.07 -2.06 -27.88
N TYR A 716 7.41 -2.05 -27.86
CA TYR A 716 8.19 -1.88 -26.64
C TYR A 716 7.74 -0.68 -25.79
N GLU A 717 7.74 0.51 -26.39
CA GLU A 717 7.31 1.75 -25.72
C GLU A 717 5.81 1.76 -25.35
N ASN A 718 4.96 1.07 -26.11
CA ASN A 718 3.52 0.94 -25.80
C ASN A 718 3.30 0.13 -24.50
N VAL A 719 4.11 -0.91 -24.27
CA VAL A 719 4.11 -1.68 -23.02
C VAL A 719 4.79 -0.90 -21.89
N LEU A 720 5.87 -0.15 -22.20
CA LEU A 720 6.52 0.69 -21.20
C LEU A 720 5.62 1.76 -20.60
N LEU A 721 4.57 2.23 -21.28
CA LEU A 721 3.55 3.10 -20.66
C LEU A 721 2.90 2.47 -19.42
N LEU A 722 2.60 1.17 -19.48
CA LEU A 722 2.03 0.43 -18.35
C LEU A 722 3.09 0.22 -17.25
N VAL A 723 4.31 -0.18 -17.63
CA VAL A 723 5.46 -0.33 -16.71
C VAL A 723 5.75 0.98 -15.98
N ARG A 724 5.83 2.10 -16.71
CA ARG A 724 6.03 3.46 -16.16
C ARG A 724 4.94 3.84 -15.16
N SER A 725 3.68 3.43 -15.37
CA SER A 725 2.61 3.72 -14.42
C SER A 725 2.71 2.97 -13.09
N ILE A 726 3.41 1.84 -13.02
CA ILE A 726 3.42 0.98 -11.81
C ILE A 726 4.82 0.74 -11.20
N ALA A 727 5.87 0.98 -11.98
CA ALA A 727 7.26 0.59 -11.70
C ALA A 727 8.31 1.54 -12.33
N ASN A 728 7.97 2.79 -12.68
CA ASN A 728 8.97 3.76 -13.16
C ASN A 728 10.14 3.87 -12.13
N PRO A 729 11.40 3.58 -12.51
CA PRO A 729 12.59 3.71 -11.66
C PRO A 729 13.29 5.08 -11.79
N SER A 730 12.91 5.91 -12.77
CA SER A 730 13.63 7.14 -13.12
C SER A 730 13.00 8.39 -12.49
N ARG A 731 13.85 9.30 -12.02
CA ARG A 731 13.45 10.66 -11.60
C ARG A 731 13.40 11.65 -12.77
N ASP A 732 13.86 11.26 -13.95
CA ASP A 732 13.86 12.09 -15.17
C ASP A 732 12.53 12.00 -15.96
N ASP A 733 11.68 11.02 -15.65
CA ASP A 733 10.36 10.83 -16.25
C ASP A 733 9.33 11.78 -15.62
N ASN A 734 9.17 12.97 -16.23
CA ASN A 734 8.19 13.97 -15.79
C ASN A 734 6.72 13.60 -16.10
N PHE A 735 6.45 12.44 -16.71
CA PHE A 735 5.10 11.98 -17.08
C PHE A 735 4.53 10.94 -16.10
N PHE A 736 5.39 10.24 -15.33
CA PHE A 736 4.99 9.20 -14.37
C PHE A 736 5.78 9.29 -13.05
N PRO A 737 5.14 9.24 -11.88
CA PRO A 737 5.85 9.37 -10.61
C PRO A 737 6.70 8.12 -10.31
N LEU A 738 7.93 8.34 -9.85
CA LEU A 738 8.86 7.30 -9.40
C LEU A 738 8.17 6.31 -8.44
N LEU A 739 8.13 5.03 -8.82
CA LEU A 739 7.57 3.91 -8.06
C LEU A 739 6.12 4.13 -7.55
N ARG A 740 5.20 4.70 -8.35
CA ARG A 740 3.82 5.11 -7.98
C ARG A 740 3.19 4.39 -6.77
N HIS A 741 3.14 3.06 -6.82
CA HIS A 741 2.44 2.21 -5.85
C HIS A 741 3.27 1.84 -4.62
N VAL A 742 4.60 1.81 -4.72
CA VAL A 742 5.49 1.20 -3.71
C VAL A 742 5.79 2.19 -2.59
N ASP A 743 5.57 1.78 -1.33
CA ASP A 743 6.16 2.45 -0.17
C ASP A 743 7.43 1.69 0.24
N PRO A 744 8.64 2.18 -0.14
CA PRO A 744 9.87 1.45 0.12
C PRO A 744 10.20 1.33 1.62
N PHE A 745 9.65 2.20 2.47
CA PHE A 745 9.80 2.10 3.93
C PHE A 745 8.85 1.07 4.57
N ARG A 746 7.84 0.59 3.83
CA ARG A 746 7.05 -0.59 4.22
C ARG A 746 7.41 -1.86 3.42
N GLY A 747 8.25 -1.73 2.40
CA GLY A 747 8.63 -2.81 1.49
C GLY A 747 7.48 -3.36 0.64
N HIS A 748 6.30 -2.71 0.60
CA HIS A 748 5.12 -3.21 -0.11
C HIS A 748 4.35 -2.08 -0.80
N SER A 749 3.50 -2.43 -1.76
CA SER A 749 2.65 -1.47 -2.48
C SER A 749 1.39 -1.06 -1.72
N PHE A 750 0.83 0.07 -2.13
CA PHE A 750 -0.55 0.47 -1.84
C PHE A 750 -1.39 0.39 -3.12
N ALA A 751 -2.51 -0.32 -3.04
CA ALA A 751 -3.48 -0.48 -4.10
C ALA A 751 -4.29 0.81 -4.31
N SER A 752 -4.85 1.37 -3.23
CA SER A 752 -5.72 2.56 -3.27
C SER A 752 -5.02 3.84 -3.73
N GLY A 753 -5.53 4.48 -4.80
CA GLY A 753 -5.03 5.73 -5.38
C GLY A 753 -5.72 6.99 -4.84
N ILE A 754 -6.24 7.82 -5.75
CA ILE A 754 -6.97 9.06 -5.43
C ILE A 754 -8.34 8.71 -4.85
N THR A 755 -8.55 9.01 -3.56
CA THR A 755 -9.81 8.69 -2.85
C THR A 755 -10.54 9.95 -2.41
N LEU A 756 -11.77 10.15 -2.88
CA LEU A 756 -12.67 11.24 -2.47
C LEU A 756 -14.06 10.67 -2.11
N PRO A 757 -14.49 10.69 -0.82
CA PRO A 757 -13.73 11.14 0.35
C PRO A 757 -12.51 10.25 0.64
N VAL A 758 -11.56 10.79 1.39
CA VAL A 758 -10.38 10.05 1.87
C VAL A 758 -10.73 8.96 2.88
N PHE A 759 -9.98 7.86 2.88
CA PHE A 759 -10.13 6.78 3.85
C PHE A 759 -9.56 7.14 5.23
N ARG A 760 -10.27 6.80 6.31
CA ARG A 760 -9.88 7.11 7.71
C ARG A 760 -8.56 6.47 8.10
N ASN A 761 -8.33 5.25 7.62
CA ASN A 761 -7.21 4.40 8.01
C ASN A 761 -6.07 4.43 6.97
N GLY A 762 -6.07 5.46 6.12
CA GLY A 762 -5.08 5.72 5.08
C GLY A 762 -5.24 4.87 3.83
N ARG A 763 -4.14 4.69 3.10
CA ARG A 763 -4.02 3.77 1.97
C ARG A 763 -4.17 2.32 2.41
N ASN A 764 -4.47 1.41 1.48
CA ASN A 764 -4.49 -0.03 1.73
C ASN A 764 -3.94 -0.87 0.58
N GLN A 765 -3.70 -2.15 0.86
CA GLN A 765 -3.47 -3.24 -0.09
C GLN A 765 -4.25 -4.48 0.38
N GLU A 766 -4.95 -5.14 -0.55
CA GLU A 766 -5.62 -6.43 -0.32
C GLU A 766 -4.74 -7.57 -0.83
N SER A 767 -4.75 -7.78 -2.14
CA SER A 767 -4.09 -8.88 -2.87
C SER A 767 -2.57 -8.69 -2.95
N SER A 768 -1.83 -9.16 -1.95
CA SER A 768 -0.35 -9.13 -1.96
C SER A 768 0.23 -9.97 -3.12
N SER A 769 -0.44 -11.05 -3.47
CA SER A 769 -0.08 -11.96 -4.56
C SER A 769 -0.27 -11.36 -5.96
N GLU A 770 -1.25 -10.48 -6.20
CA GLU A 770 -1.36 -9.76 -7.48
C GLU A 770 -0.31 -8.65 -7.62
N ALA A 771 0.17 -8.05 -6.53
CA ALA A 771 1.36 -7.19 -6.59
C ALA A 771 2.63 -8.01 -6.93
N ILE A 772 2.86 -9.13 -6.24
CA ILE A 772 3.98 -10.05 -6.52
C ILE A 772 3.96 -10.50 -7.98
N ALA A 773 2.82 -10.99 -8.49
CA ALA A 773 2.68 -11.42 -9.88
C ALA A 773 2.85 -10.27 -10.89
N SER A 774 2.47 -9.04 -10.52
CA SER A 774 2.70 -7.85 -11.34
C SER A 774 4.19 -7.52 -11.48
N TYR A 775 4.98 -7.59 -10.41
CA TYR A 775 6.41 -7.28 -10.46
C TYR A 775 7.24 -8.45 -11.03
N GLU A 776 6.79 -9.70 -10.88
CA GLU A 776 7.23 -10.84 -11.68
C GLU A 776 7.01 -10.58 -13.19
N ALA A 777 5.83 -10.09 -13.59
CA ALA A 777 5.53 -9.77 -14.99
C ALA A 777 6.43 -8.65 -15.55
N VAL A 778 6.69 -7.59 -14.79
CA VAL A 778 7.64 -6.52 -15.16
C VAL A 778 9.05 -7.10 -15.35
N ALA A 779 9.51 -7.94 -14.42
CA ALA A 779 10.82 -8.58 -14.50
C ALA A 779 10.94 -9.52 -15.72
N LEU A 780 9.91 -10.32 -16.01
CA LEU A 780 9.84 -11.19 -17.18
C LEU A 780 9.82 -10.41 -18.49
N TYR A 781 9.09 -9.29 -18.56
CA TYR A 781 9.05 -8.44 -19.74
C TYR A 781 10.44 -7.84 -20.05
N GLY A 782 11.11 -7.30 -19.02
CA GLY A 782 12.47 -6.79 -19.15
C GLY A 782 13.48 -7.85 -19.58
N ALA A 783 13.44 -9.06 -19.00
CA ALA A 783 14.31 -10.16 -19.40
C ALA A 783 14.11 -10.56 -20.87
N THR A 784 12.84 -10.74 -21.28
CA THR A 784 12.47 -11.14 -22.64
C THR A 784 12.92 -10.09 -23.65
N MET A 785 12.66 -8.81 -23.38
CA MET A 785 13.06 -7.72 -24.28
C MET A 785 14.57 -7.49 -24.32
N SER A 786 15.28 -7.64 -23.19
CA SER A 786 16.75 -7.54 -23.16
C SER A 786 17.40 -8.60 -24.06
N GLN A 787 16.96 -9.85 -23.96
CA GLN A 787 17.43 -10.94 -24.84
C GLN A 787 17.13 -10.68 -26.32
N ILE A 788 15.93 -10.19 -26.65
CA ILE A 788 15.57 -9.82 -28.02
C ILE A 788 16.45 -8.69 -28.56
N PHE A 789 16.71 -7.65 -27.75
CA PHE A 789 17.56 -6.52 -28.15
C PHE A 789 19.05 -6.88 -28.22
N GLU A 790 19.53 -7.83 -27.40
CA GLU A 790 20.89 -8.39 -27.52
C GLU A 790 21.09 -9.08 -28.87
N TRP A 791 20.17 -9.96 -29.27
CA TRP A 791 20.24 -10.69 -30.55
C TRP A 791 20.19 -9.78 -31.78
N GLU A 792 19.64 -8.58 -31.64
CA GLU A 792 19.47 -7.58 -32.71
C GLU A 792 20.54 -6.47 -32.67
N GLY A 793 21.39 -6.43 -31.64
CA GLY A 793 22.42 -5.40 -31.45
C GLY A 793 21.88 -4.02 -31.02
N MET A 794 20.68 -3.98 -30.43
CA MET A 794 19.99 -2.76 -30.01
C MET A 794 20.42 -2.33 -28.59
N ASP A 795 21.64 -1.83 -28.48
CA ASP A 795 22.39 -1.68 -27.23
C ASP A 795 21.86 -0.62 -26.24
N GLN A 796 20.96 0.28 -26.67
CA GLN A 796 20.33 1.27 -25.80
C GLN A 796 18.98 0.77 -25.27
N GLU A 797 18.21 0.15 -26.14
CA GLU A 797 16.93 -0.51 -25.85
C GLU A 797 17.15 -1.74 -24.96
N ARG A 798 18.25 -2.48 -25.15
CA ARG A 798 18.71 -3.53 -24.23
C ARG A 798 18.89 -2.99 -22.81
N LYS A 799 19.59 -1.87 -22.62
CA LYS A 799 19.80 -1.25 -21.29
C LYS A 799 18.50 -0.73 -20.67
N SER A 800 17.58 -0.24 -21.50
CA SER A 800 16.22 0.10 -21.07
C SER A 800 15.50 -1.15 -20.52
N ALA A 801 15.57 -2.27 -21.25
CA ALA A 801 14.95 -3.54 -20.85
C ALA A 801 15.65 -4.19 -19.63
N GLU A 802 16.96 -4.01 -19.48
CA GLU A 802 17.73 -4.40 -18.28
C GLU A 802 17.29 -3.58 -17.06
N ALA A 803 17.08 -2.27 -17.21
CA ALA A 803 16.52 -1.45 -16.14
C ALA A 803 15.09 -1.88 -15.75
N VAL A 804 14.25 -2.23 -16.74
CA VAL A 804 12.90 -2.81 -16.52
C VAL A 804 12.97 -4.14 -15.77
N HIS A 805 13.87 -5.05 -16.19
CA HIS A 805 14.07 -6.34 -15.54
C HIS A 805 14.46 -6.17 -14.07
N SER A 806 15.42 -5.27 -13.85
CA SER A 806 16.05 -5.03 -12.56
C SER A 806 15.06 -4.39 -11.57
N VAL A 807 14.34 -3.32 -11.96
CA VAL A 807 13.31 -2.72 -11.09
C VAL A 807 12.17 -3.70 -10.78
N GLY A 808 11.78 -4.55 -11.74
CA GLY A 808 10.84 -5.65 -11.51
C GLY A 808 11.31 -6.57 -10.38
N ARG A 809 12.57 -7.03 -10.43
CA ARG A 809 13.15 -7.91 -9.40
C ARG A 809 13.31 -7.26 -8.02
N THR A 810 13.66 -5.98 -7.95
CA THR A 810 13.73 -5.27 -6.65
C THR A 810 12.36 -5.19 -5.99
N ILE A 811 11.34 -4.67 -6.70
CA ILE A 811 10.01 -4.53 -6.10
C ILE A 811 9.42 -5.92 -5.76
N LEU A 812 9.62 -6.91 -6.63
CA LEU A 812 9.22 -8.30 -6.38
C LEU A 812 9.83 -8.87 -5.09
N SER A 813 11.12 -8.64 -4.84
CA SER A 813 11.83 -9.18 -3.67
C SER A 813 11.38 -8.46 -2.38
N MET A 814 11.17 -7.15 -2.45
CA MET A 814 10.56 -6.36 -1.37
C MET A 814 9.16 -6.86 -1.01
N GLU A 815 8.26 -7.01 -2.00
CA GLU A 815 6.90 -7.51 -1.81
C GLU A 815 6.89 -8.94 -1.25
N LEU A 816 7.80 -9.81 -1.71
CA LEU A 816 7.94 -11.18 -1.19
C LEU A 816 8.35 -11.21 0.29
N ARG A 817 9.26 -10.33 0.74
CA ARG A 817 9.59 -10.20 2.18
C ARG A 817 8.41 -9.64 2.97
N SER A 818 7.80 -8.55 2.49
CA SER A 818 6.73 -7.88 3.24
C SER A 818 5.43 -8.70 3.28
N ALA A 819 5.09 -9.48 2.25
CA ALA A 819 4.00 -10.46 2.31
C ALA A 819 4.28 -11.54 3.38
N LYS A 820 5.49 -12.10 3.41
CA LYS A 820 5.90 -13.10 4.42
C LYS A 820 5.93 -12.58 5.86
N ARG A 821 6.17 -11.27 6.07
CA ARG A 821 6.22 -10.67 7.41
C ARG A 821 4.86 -10.09 7.86
N TYR A 822 4.03 -9.60 6.93
CA TYR A 822 2.84 -8.79 7.25
C TYR A 822 1.50 -9.33 6.73
N TRP A 823 1.51 -10.30 5.82
CA TRP A 823 0.31 -11.05 5.43
C TRP A 823 0.30 -12.47 5.96
N HIS A 824 1.46 -13.15 6.00
CA HIS A 824 1.57 -14.55 6.37
C HIS A 824 1.78 -14.68 7.89
N ILE A 825 0.70 -14.95 8.64
CA ILE A 825 0.75 -15.02 10.11
C ILE A 825 1.03 -16.46 10.56
N SER A 826 1.94 -16.62 11.52
CA SER A 826 2.21 -17.87 12.22
C SER A 826 2.18 -17.64 13.72
N HIS A 827 1.59 -18.59 14.46
CA HIS A 827 1.45 -18.55 15.91
C HIS A 827 2.34 -19.58 16.63
N GLU A 828 3.22 -20.27 15.88
CA GLU A 828 4.12 -21.31 16.41
C GLU A 828 5.56 -20.82 16.65
N LYS A 829 5.86 -19.58 16.25
CA LYS A 829 7.15 -18.93 16.52
C LYS A 829 7.02 -18.03 17.74
N ASP A 830 8.09 -17.97 18.53
CA ASP A 830 8.39 -16.83 19.41
C ASP A 830 8.78 -15.59 18.56
N ASP A 831 7.96 -15.25 17.57
CA ASP A 831 8.03 -13.99 16.83
C ASP A 831 7.38 -12.91 17.70
N ASP A 832 8.15 -12.44 18.68
CA ASP A 832 7.79 -11.34 19.58
C ASP A 832 7.17 -10.17 18.79
N ASP A 833 6.07 -9.66 19.32
CA ASP A 833 5.43 -8.39 18.95
C ASP A 833 5.05 -8.23 17.48
N LEU A 834 4.19 -9.15 17.02
CA LEU A 834 3.09 -8.77 16.14
C LEU A 834 1.76 -8.65 16.90
N LEU A 835 1.08 -9.75 17.27
CA LEU A 835 -0.37 -9.71 17.52
C LEU A 835 -0.89 -10.73 18.54
N GLY A 836 -0.70 -10.49 19.84
CA GLY A 836 -1.13 -11.39 20.93
C GLY A 836 -2.65 -11.70 21.06
N GLY A 837 -3.50 -11.18 20.17
CA GLY A 837 -4.94 -11.43 20.11
C GLY A 837 -5.55 -11.56 18.71
N TYR A 838 -4.76 -11.50 17.63
CA TYR A 838 -5.25 -11.82 16.28
C TYR A 838 -5.09 -13.33 16.04
N ARG A 839 -6.07 -13.99 15.41
CA ARG A 839 -6.13 -15.46 15.39
C ARG A 839 -6.04 -16.12 14.00
N HIS A 840 -6.02 -15.34 12.94
CA HIS A 840 -6.05 -15.87 11.59
C HIS A 840 -4.64 -15.97 11.03
N GLY A 841 -4.29 -17.12 10.45
CA GLY A 841 -3.02 -17.33 9.76
C GLY A 841 -2.76 -16.43 8.54
N VAL A 842 -3.68 -15.53 8.17
CA VAL A 842 -3.47 -14.58 7.06
C VAL A 842 -4.17 -13.25 7.32
N VAL A 843 -3.60 -12.15 6.82
CA VAL A 843 -4.26 -10.84 6.73
C VAL A 843 -5.06 -10.73 5.42
N GLY A 844 -6.28 -10.19 5.49
CA GLY A 844 -7.10 -9.90 4.30
C GLY A 844 -6.73 -8.59 3.63
N ILE A 845 -6.98 -7.47 4.32
CA ILE A 845 -6.63 -6.12 3.84
C ILE A 845 -5.75 -5.43 4.87
N LEU A 846 -4.56 -4.99 4.46
CA LEU A 846 -3.64 -4.17 5.25
C LEU A 846 -3.80 -2.70 4.85
N TRP A 847 -4.19 -1.87 5.82
CA TRP A 847 -4.27 -0.41 5.71
C TRP A 847 -3.01 0.25 6.29
N GLN A 848 -2.97 1.59 6.34
CA GLN A 848 -1.92 2.28 7.08
C GLN A 848 -2.07 2.10 8.59
N THR A 849 -3.28 2.28 9.14
CA THR A 849 -3.55 2.24 10.59
C THR A 849 -4.50 1.11 11.01
N MET A 850 -4.74 0.09 10.17
CA MET A 850 -5.58 -1.06 10.51
C MET A 850 -5.21 -2.26 9.63
N PHE A 851 -5.45 -3.48 10.07
CA PHE A 851 -5.64 -4.62 9.16
C PHE A 851 -6.74 -5.55 9.66
N GLN A 852 -7.27 -6.36 8.75
CA GLN A 852 -8.54 -7.05 8.95
C GLN A 852 -8.64 -8.37 8.18
N PHE A 853 -9.31 -9.35 8.77
CA PHE A 853 -9.69 -10.62 8.14
C PHE A 853 -11.01 -10.48 7.36
N GLN A 854 -10.98 -9.74 6.24
CA GLN A 854 -12.08 -9.64 5.28
C GLN A 854 -11.55 -9.16 3.91
N THR A 855 -12.34 -9.35 2.85
CA THR A 855 -12.08 -8.75 1.53
C THR A 855 -13.12 -7.67 1.18
N PHE A 856 -12.87 -6.85 0.16
CA PHE A 856 -13.81 -5.85 -0.34
C PHE A 856 -15.08 -6.45 -0.97
N PHE A 857 -15.08 -7.76 -1.26
CA PHE A 857 -16.17 -8.48 -1.92
C PHE A 857 -16.83 -9.56 -1.07
N GLY A 858 -16.27 -9.94 0.09
CA GLY A 858 -16.88 -10.89 1.00
C GLY A 858 -16.10 -11.13 2.31
N THR A 859 -16.75 -11.79 3.26
CA THR A 859 -16.20 -12.10 4.59
C THR A 859 -16.10 -13.61 4.88
N ALA A 860 -16.38 -14.47 3.88
CA ALA A 860 -16.15 -15.91 4.02
C ALA A 860 -14.64 -16.20 4.03
N PRO A 861 -14.11 -17.03 4.94
CA PRO A 861 -12.67 -17.19 5.13
C PRO A 861 -11.92 -17.61 3.86
N TYR A 862 -12.51 -18.47 3.02
CA TYR A 862 -11.91 -18.91 1.76
C TYR A 862 -11.66 -17.78 0.75
N PHE A 863 -12.38 -16.65 0.82
CA PHE A 863 -12.03 -15.46 0.04
C PHE A 863 -10.75 -14.80 0.58
N VAL A 864 -10.59 -14.75 1.90
CA VAL A 864 -9.49 -14.07 2.60
C VAL A 864 -8.17 -14.84 2.46
N TYR A 865 -8.20 -16.17 2.53
CA TYR A 865 -7.05 -17.01 2.17
C TYR A 865 -6.82 -17.01 0.65
N GLY A 866 -7.85 -17.24 -0.15
CA GLY A 866 -7.74 -17.42 -1.59
C GLY A 866 -7.25 -16.17 -2.34
N ILE A 867 -7.53 -14.96 -1.85
CA ILE A 867 -7.07 -13.72 -2.50
C ILE A 867 -5.55 -13.56 -2.42
N GLN A 868 -4.90 -14.04 -1.35
CA GLN A 868 -3.44 -14.00 -1.17
C GLN A 868 -2.69 -15.11 -1.92
N LEU A 869 -3.41 -15.99 -2.62
CA LEU A 869 -2.85 -17.15 -3.33
C LEU A 869 -2.93 -17.02 -4.85
N LEU A 870 -3.71 -16.07 -5.36
CA LEU A 870 -3.92 -15.87 -6.80
C LEU A 870 -3.13 -14.68 -7.36
N PRO A 871 -2.71 -14.70 -8.64
CA PRO A 871 -2.71 -15.84 -9.56
C PRO A 871 -1.64 -16.89 -9.18
N LEU A 872 -1.80 -18.12 -9.68
CA LEU A 872 -0.76 -19.16 -9.59
C LEU A 872 0.31 -18.98 -10.68
N THR A 873 1.51 -18.57 -10.27
CA THR A 873 2.67 -18.27 -11.13
C THR A 873 3.95 -18.95 -10.62
N PRO A 874 5.04 -19.03 -11.40
CA PRO A 874 6.31 -19.62 -10.95
C PRO A 874 6.85 -19.03 -9.62
N VAL A 875 6.84 -17.70 -9.45
CA VAL A 875 7.33 -17.08 -8.20
C VAL A 875 6.42 -17.33 -6.98
N SER A 876 5.17 -17.76 -7.19
CA SER A 876 4.25 -18.10 -6.09
C SER A 876 4.82 -19.21 -5.19
N GLU A 877 5.71 -20.07 -5.71
CA GLU A 877 6.49 -21.02 -4.91
C GLU A 877 7.32 -20.37 -3.80
N GLN A 878 7.90 -19.20 -4.09
CA GLN A 878 8.73 -18.48 -3.13
C GLN A 878 7.88 -17.71 -2.11
N ARG A 879 6.63 -17.37 -2.45
CA ARG A 879 5.63 -16.77 -1.55
C ARG A 879 5.08 -17.81 -0.57
N ASP A 880 4.61 -18.94 -1.10
CA ASP A 880 3.79 -19.95 -0.40
C ASP A 880 4.63 -20.94 0.44
N GLY A 881 5.42 -20.40 1.37
CA GLY A 881 6.33 -21.19 2.22
C GLY A 881 5.61 -22.19 3.14
N LEU A 882 6.12 -23.42 3.20
CA LEU A 882 5.48 -24.58 3.84
C LEU A 882 5.05 -24.35 5.30
N ASP A 883 5.80 -23.59 6.09
CA ASP A 883 5.47 -23.33 7.51
C ASP A 883 4.23 -22.42 7.67
N TRP A 884 3.99 -21.52 6.72
CA TRP A 884 2.74 -20.75 6.65
C TRP A 884 1.58 -21.60 6.12
N ILE A 885 1.87 -22.49 5.15
CA ILE A 885 0.87 -23.47 4.68
C ILE A 885 0.41 -24.37 5.84
N ARG A 886 1.34 -24.84 6.68
CA ARG A 886 1.04 -25.59 7.92
C ARG A 886 0.15 -24.80 8.87
N SER A 887 0.43 -23.51 9.13
CA SER A 887 -0.34 -22.71 10.08
C SER A 887 -1.76 -22.35 9.62
N MET A 888 -2.05 -22.37 8.31
CA MET A 888 -3.33 -21.87 7.76
C MET A 888 -4.20 -22.89 7.02
N TYR A 889 -3.65 -24.03 6.57
CA TYR A 889 -4.38 -24.95 5.68
C TYR A 889 -5.67 -25.52 6.28
N SER A 890 -5.67 -25.88 7.57
CA SER A 890 -6.86 -26.44 8.25
C SER A 890 -8.06 -25.47 8.19
N ASP A 891 -7.83 -24.19 8.45
CA ASP A 891 -8.87 -23.16 8.49
C ASP A 891 -9.31 -22.77 7.07
N PHE A 892 -8.36 -22.70 6.13
CA PHE A 892 -8.69 -22.47 4.73
C PHE A 892 -9.55 -23.60 4.14
N SER A 893 -9.07 -24.86 4.21
CA SER A 893 -9.74 -25.99 3.58
C SER A 893 -11.10 -26.30 4.21
N SER A 894 -11.21 -26.21 5.54
CA SER A 894 -12.50 -26.39 6.22
C SER A 894 -13.53 -25.30 5.87
N SER A 895 -13.09 -24.09 5.54
CA SER A 895 -13.97 -23.03 5.04
C SER A 895 -14.36 -23.19 3.57
N CYS A 896 -13.54 -23.86 2.75
CA CYS A 896 -13.76 -23.99 1.32
C CYS A 896 -14.71 -25.14 0.97
N THR A 897 -16.01 -24.93 1.26
CA THR A 897 -17.09 -25.87 0.88
C THR A 897 -18.17 -25.18 0.04
N GLY A 898 -18.98 -25.98 -0.65
CA GLY A 898 -20.14 -25.50 -1.43
C GLY A 898 -19.77 -24.41 -2.45
N ASP A 899 -20.19 -23.18 -2.16
CA ASP A 899 -19.97 -22.00 -3.01
C ASP A 899 -18.49 -21.76 -3.35
N CYS A 900 -17.54 -22.17 -2.49
CA CYS A 900 -16.11 -22.06 -2.78
C CYS A 900 -15.71 -22.80 -4.08
N VAL A 901 -16.31 -23.96 -4.34
CA VAL A 901 -16.05 -24.77 -5.54
C VAL A 901 -16.72 -24.17 -6.77
N SER A 902 -18.00 -23.79 -6.65
CA SER A 902 -18.75 -23.23 -7.78
C SER A 902 -18.37 -21.79 -8.14
N SER A 903 -17.59 -21.09 -7.31
CA SER A 903 -17.02 -19.76 -7.58
C SER A 903 -15.50 -19.76 -7.80
N GLY A 904 -14.90 -20.95 -7.97
CA GLY A 904 -13.52 -21.14 -8.43
C GLY A 904 -12.43 -21.06 -7.36
N TRP A 905 -12.74 -20.60 -6.15
CA TRP A 905 -11.78 -20.42 -5.05
C TRP A 905 -11.20 -21.72 -4.49
N SER A 906 -11.78 -22.87 -4.84
CA SER A 906 -11.19 -24.18 -4.53
C SER A 906 -9.90 -24.47 -5.32
N ILE A 907 -9.62 -23.76 -6.42
CA ILE A 907 -8.37 -23.90 -7.17
C ILE A 907 -7.16 -23.59 -6.26
N GLN A 908 -7.32 -22.62 -5.36
CA GLN A 908 -6.33 -22.18 -4.40
C GLN A 908 -6.18 -23.17 -3.22
N ASP A 909 -7.28 -23.75 -2.71
CA ASP A 909 -7.24 -24.85 -1.73
C ASP A 909 -6.45 -26.06 -2.28
N ILE A 910 -6.69 -26.41 -3.53
CA ILE A 910 -5.99 -27.51 -4.22
C ILE A 910 -4.52 -27.19 -4.44
N ALA A 911 -4.19 -25.95 -4.82
CA ALA A 911 -2.82 -25.49 -4.99
C ALA A 911 -2.03 -25.55 -3.68
N VAL A 912 -2.67 -25.20 -2.56
CA VAL A 912 -2.09 -25.29 -1.20
C VAL A 912 -1.92 -26.74 -0.76
N LEU A 913 -2.92 -27.60 -0.97
CA LEU A 913 -2.85 -29.04 -0.65
C LEU A 913 -1.65 -29.71 -1.34
N ALA A 914 -1.40 -29.35 -2.61
CA ALA A 914 -0.22 -29.83 -3.35
C ALA A 914 1.09 -29.27 -2.79
N THR A 915 1.18 -27.97 -2.48
CA THR A 915 2.36 -27.39 -1.80
C THR A 915 2.61 -28.05 -0.44
N GLY A 916 1.57 -28.55 0.21
CA GLY A 916 1.64 -29.34 1.45
C GLY A 916 2.07 -30.80 1.30
N GLY A 917 2.38 -31.28 0.08
CA GLY A 917 2.88 -32.64 -0.20
C GLY A 917 1.84 -33.67 -0.63
N HIS A 918 0.57 -33.31 -0.77
CA HIS A 918 -0.53 -34.26 -1.05
C HIS A 918 -0.91 -34.25 -2.54
N PHE A 919 0.01 -34.72 -3.39
CA PHE A 919 -0.12 -34.57 -4.84
C PHE A 919 -1.26 -35.40 -5.47
N ASP A 920 -1.50 -36.62 -4.98
CA ASP A 920 -2.58 -37.49 -5.49
C ASP A 920 -3.96 -36.92 -5.13
N ASP A 921 -4.19 -36.54 -3.86
CA ASP A 921 -5.44 -35.90 -3.42
C ASP A 921 -5.68 -34.57 -4.15
N ALA A 922 -4.63 -33.79 -4.42
CA ALA A 922 -4.72 -32.57 -5.21
C ALA A 922 -5.11 -32.86 -6.68
N LEU A 923 -4.52 -33.88 -7.31
CA LEU A 923 -4.87 -34.32 -8.66
C LEU A 923 -6.34 -34.75 -8.73
N ASP A 924 -6.80 -35.59 -7.80
CA ASP A 924 -8.19 -36.05 -7.75
C ASP A 924 -9.17 -34.89 -7.49
N LYS A 925 -8.83 -33.94 -6.60
CA LYS A 925 -9.61 -32.71 -6.44
C LYS A 925 -9.67 -31.88 -7.75
N VAL A 926 -8.56 -31.71 -8.49
CA VAL A 926 -8.62 -31.02 -9.81
C VAL A 926 -9.54 -31.76 -10.77
N ASN A 927 -9.39 -33.09 -10.89
CA ASN A 927 -10.18 -33.91 -11.81
C ASN A 927 -11.68 -33.84 -11.48
N ALA A 928 -12.05 -33.65 -10.22
CA ALA A 928 -13.43 -33.45 -9.77
C ALA A 928 -13.99 -32.03 -10.00
N LEU A 929 -13.17 -31.01 -10.29
CA LEU A 929 -13.67 -29.65 -10.54
C LEU A 929 -14.52 -29.59 -11.82
N PRO A 930 -15.71 -28.95 -11.79
CA PRO A 930 -16.46 -28.65 -13.01
C PRO A 930 -15.75 -27.57 -13.83
N ASP A 931 -15.79 -27.65 -15.17
CA ASP A 931 -15.08 -26.70 -16.04
C ASP A 931 -15.46 -25.23 -15.79
N GLY A 932 -16.72 -24.98 -15.41
CA GLY A 932 -17.21 -23.64 -15.05
C GLY A 932 -16.49 -22.99 -13.86
N ALA A 933 -15.79 -23.76 -13.00
CA ALA A 933 -14.96 -23.18 -11.94
C ALA A 933 -13.89 -22.23 -12.52
N PHE A 934 -13.33 -22.58 -13.67
CA PHE A 934 -12.29 -21.80 -14.37
C PHE A 934 -12.83 -20.57 -15.15
N GLU A 935 -14.13 -20.28 -15.08
CA GLU A 935 -14.75 -19.10 -15.72
C GLU A 935 -15.40 -18.12 -14.72
N THR A 936 -15.35 -18.43 -13.42
CA THR A 936 -15.90 -17.59 -12.33
C THR A 936 -14.85 -16.70 -11.68
N SER A 937 -15.25 -15.75 -10.82
CA SER A 937 -14.34 -14.69 -10.34
C SER A 937 -13.09 -15.18 -9.57
N GLY A 938 -13.14 -16.33 -8.88
CA GLY A 938 -11.95 -16.93 -8.24
C GLY A 938 -11.06 -17.72 -9.20
N GLY A 939 -11.59 -18.13 -10.36
CA GLY A 939 -10.95 -19.06 -11.29
C GLY A 939 -10.68 -18.55 -12.71
N ASN A 940 -11.21 -17.38 -13.12
CA ASN A 940 -11.15 -16.89 -14.50
C ASN A 940 -9.78 -16.39 -14.98
N GLY A 941 -8.81 -16.26 -14.07
CA GLY A 941 -7.38 -16.11 -14.39
C GLY A 941 -6.61 -17.44 -14.45
N HIS A 942 -7.27 -18.58 -14.23
CA HIS A 942 -6.66 -19.91 -14.15
C HIS A 942 -7.18 -20.83 -15.27
N SER A 943 -6.47 -21.94 -15.47
CA SER A 943 -6.85 -23.03 -16.36
C SER A 943 -6.58 -24.37 -15.69
N ARG A 944 -7.25 -25.44 -16.12
CA ARG A 944 -7.04 -26.80 -15.57
C ARG A 944 -5.60 -27.24 -15.76
N SER A 945 -5.01 -26.91 -16.92
CA SER A 945 -3.59 -27.08 -17.20
C SER A 945 -2.66 -26.31 -16.27
N ASN A 946 -2.95 -25.06 -15.89
CA ASN A 946 -2.10 -24.32 -14.94
C ASN A 946 -2.16 -24.92 -13.52
N THR A 947 -3.33 -25.40 -13.08
CA THR A 947 -3.45 -26.07 -11.77
C THR A 947 -2.73 -27.42 -11.77
N LEU A 948 -2.88 -28.25 -12.82
CA LEU A 948 -2.13 -29.50 -12.96
C LEU A 948 -0.61 -29.26 -13.07
N TRP A 949 -0.20 -28.24 -13.82
CA TRP A 949 1.20 -27.81 -13.92
C TRP A 949 1.74 -27.40 -12.54
N TRP A 950 0.99 -26.62 -11.76
CA TRP A 950 1.39 -26.21 -10.40
C TRP A 950 1.64 -27.43 -9.50
N ILE A 951 0.67 -28.36 -9.44
CA ILE A 951 0.79 -29.61 -8.67
C ILE A 951 2.05 -30.38 -9.11
N SER A 952 2.21 -30.58 -10.42
CA SER A 952 3.31 -31.38 -11.00
C SER A 952 4.71 -30.79 -10.83
N THR A 953 4.82 -29.52 -10.43
CA THR A 953 6.09 -28.78 -10.31
C THR A 953 6.48 -28.45 -8.88
N ARG A 954 5.68 -28.79 -7.85
CA ARG A 954 6.06 -28.62 -6.43
C ARG A 954 7.32 -29.46 -6.08
N PRO A 955 8.05 -29.15 -5.00
CA PRO A 955 9.08 -30.05 -4.48
C PRO A 955 8.42 -31.19 -3.69
N ASP A 956 9.04 -32.37 -3.65
CA ASP A 956 8.65 -33.42 -2.68
C ASP A 956 8.79 -32.90 -1.24
N VAL A 957 7.85 -33.27 -0.37
CA VAL A 957 7.80 -32.82 1.03
C VAL A 957 8.07 -34.01 1.96
N GLU A 958 9.16 -33.97 2.73
CA GLU A 958 9.55 -35.07 3.63
C GLU A 958 8.54 -35.29 4.78
N ASP A 959 7.88 -34.22 5.21
CA ASP A 959 6.86 -34.20 6.27
C ASP A 959 5.61 -33.43 5.78
N PRO A 960 4.69 -34.13 5.06
CA PRO A 960 3.48 -33.51 4.51
C PRO A 960 2.54 -32.96 5.59
N ILE A 961 1.80 -31.91 5.26
CA ILE A 961 0.94 -31.20 6.23
C ILE A 961 -0.22 -32.08 6.75
N SER A 962 -0.73 -31.81 7.95
CA SER A 962 -1.92 -32.51 8.45
C SER A 962 -3.17 -32.14 7.63
N VAL A 963 -3.66 -33.11 6.85
CA VAL A 963 -4.96 -33.05 6.18
C VAL A 963 -6.12 -33.52 7.07
N LEU A 964 -5.82 -34.12 8.24
CA LEU A 964 -6.80 -34.30 9.29
C LEU A 964 -7.09 -32.93 9.94
N PRO A 965 -8.35 -32.62 10.30
CA PRO A 965 -8.64 -31.44 11.10
C PRO A 965 -7.84 -31.53 12.40
N VAL A 966 -7.06 -30.50 12.70
CA VAL A 966 -6.26 -30.44 13.92
C VAL A 966 -7.20 -30.63 15.11
N PRO A 967 -6.98 -31.63 16.00
CA PRO A 967 -7.83 -31.80 17.16
C PRO A 967 -7.77 -30.51 17.97
N ALA A 968 -8.93 -29.85 18.12
CA ALA A 968 -9.02 -28.48 18.62
C ALA A 968 -8.12 -28.26 19.84
N PRO A 969 -7.29 -27.19 19.84
CA PRO A 969 -6.09 -27.08 20.68
C PRO A 969 -6.39 -27.47 22.12
N THR A 970 -5.66 -28.50 22.60
CA THR A 970 -6.00 -29.27 23.80
C THR A 970 -6.41 -28.37 24.93
N SER A 971 -7.69 -28.44 25.30
CA SER A 971 -8.44 -27.38 25.98
C SER A 971 -7.60 -26.48 26.87
N LEU A 972 -7.46 -25.21 26.47
CA LEU A 972 -7.31 -24.12 27.43
C LEU A 972 -8.31 -24.35 28.58
N PRO A 973 -7.94 -24.07 29.85
CA PRO A 973 -8.81 -24.29 31.00
C PRO A 973 -10.20 -23.74 30.69
N ALA A 974 -11.21 -24.62 30.69
CA ALA A 974 -12.50 -24.34 30.06
C ALA A 974 -13.01 -22.97 30.52
N PRO A 975 -13.39 -22.07 29.58
CA PRO A 975 -13.68 -20.68 29.91
C PRO A 975 -14.72 -20.65 31.02
N THR A 976 -14.31 -20.17 32.20
CA THR A 976 -15.16 -20.10 33.38
C THR A 976 -16.43 -19.38 32.98
N ALA A 977 -17.58 -20.06 33.12
CA ALA A 977 -18.84 -19.63 32.54
C ALA A 977 -19.06 -18.13 32.80
N PRO A 978 -19.26 -17.32 31.74
CA PRO A 978 -18.93 -15.91 31.74
C PRO A 978 -19.59 -15.22 32.93
N LEU A 979 -18.76 -14.63 33.80
CA LEU A 979 -19.17 -14.08 35.10
C LEU A 979 -20.43 -13.24 34.94
N VAL A 980 -21.56 -13.80 35.40
CA VAL A 980 -22.90 -13.22 35.26
C VAL A 980 -23.04 -12.17 36.35
N ILE A 981 -22.63 -10.95 36.03
CA ILE A 981 -22.73 -9.82 36.93
C ILE A 981 -24.21 -9.49 37.11
N THR A 982 -24.63 -9.47 38.38
CA THR A 982 -25.98 -9.14 38.82
C THR A 982 -25.99 -8.08 39.93
N CYS A 983 -24.88 -7.93 40.66
CA CYS A 983 -24.68 -6.97 41.75
C CYS A 983 -25.66 -7.11 42.94
N ASP A 984 -26.33 -8.26 43.11
CA ASP A 984 -27.54 -8.43 43.95
C ASP A 984 -28.69 -7.46 43.57
N LYS A 985 -28.70 -7.02 42.30
CA LYS A 985 -29.58 -6.00 41.69
C LYS A 985 -30.01 -6.33 40.24
N PRO A 986 -30.36 -7.57 39.86
CA PRO A 986 -30.66 -7.91 38.45
C PRO A 986 -31.88 -7.17 37.84
N GLU A 987 -32.70 -6.49 38.64
CA GLU A 987 -33.81 -5.64 38.16
C GLU A 987 -33.36 -4.21 37.75
N THR A 988 -32.16 -3.77 38.16
CA THR A 988 -31.60 -2.45 37.81
C THR A 988 -30.23 -2.55 37.14
N CYS A 989 -29.42 -3.56 37.48
CA CYS A 989 -28.19 -3.95 36.79
C CYS A 989 -28.54 -4.77 35.54
N THR A 990 -29.26 -4.16 34.61
CA THR A 990 -29.68 -4.81 33.37
C THR A 990 -28.49 -4.98 32.42
N PRO A 991 -28.55 -5.89 31.42
CA PRO A 991 -27.54 -5.96 30.37
C PRO A 991 -27.30 -4.61 29.67
N GLU A 992 -28.35 -3.80 29.50
CA GLU A 992 -28.25 -2.46 28.90
C GLU A 992 -27.43 -1.48 29.77
N VAL A 993 -27.52 -1.58 31.11
CA VAL A 993 -26.65 -0.82 32.03
C VAL A 993 -25.23 -1.39 32.07
N LEU A 994 -25.07 -2.72 31.98
CA LEU A 994 -23.76 -3.37 31.91
C LEU A 994 -23.02 -3.11 30.59
N ASP A 995 -23.74 -2.78 29.52
CA ASP A 995 -23.18 -2.42 28.20
C ASP A 995 -22.99 -0.90 28.00
N ASN A 996 -23.42 -0.05 28.96
CA ASN A 996 -23.14 1.40 28.92
C ASN A 996 -21.62 1.67 28.91
N ASP A 997 -21.18 2.56 28.01
CA ASP A 997 -19.80 3.05 27.96
C ASP A 997 -19.47 3.93 29.18
N ALA A 998 -18.43 3.53 29.90
CA ALA A 998 -17.95 4.09 31.15
C ALA A 998 -16.48 4.52 30.99
N GLY A 999 -16.19 5.36 29.99
CA GLY A 999 -14.85 5.90 29.76
C GLY A 999 -13.96 5.05 28.85
N GLY A 1000 -14.54 4.40 27.83
CA GLY A 1000 -13.83 3.59 26.84
C GLY A 1000 -13.96 2.07 27.04
N PHE A 1001 -14.73 1.65 28.03
CA PHE A 1001 -15.07 0.25 28.32
C PHE A 1001 -16.49 0.19 28.90
N SER A 1002 -17.18 -0.95 28.82
CA SER A 1002 -18.52 -1.04 29.41
C SER A 1002 -18.47 -1.21 30.93
N CYS A 1003 -19.53 -0.77 31.62
CA CYS A 1003 -19.72 -0.96 33.06
C CYS A 1003 -19.47 -2.41 33.49
N GLY A 1004 -20.02 -3.38 32.76
CA GLY A 1004 -19.85 -4.80 33.00
C GLY A 1004 -18.45 -5.33 32.68
N ALA A 1005 -17.72 -4.73 31.74
CA ALA A 1005 -16.30 -5.04 31.52
C ALA A 1005 -15.44 -4.58 32.71
N ARG A 1006 -15.69 -3.37 33.24
CA ARG A 1006 -14.97 -2.82 34.39
C ARG A 1006 -15.22 -3.62 35.68
N ILE A 1007 -16.49 -3.92 35.98
CA ILE A 1007 -16.86 -4.75 37.14
C ILE A 1007 -16.20 -6.14 37.02
N ARG A 1008 -16.24 -6.76 35.83
CA ARG A 1008 -15.59 -8.06 35.59
C ARG A 1008 -14.09 -8.01 35.85
N TRP A 1009 -13.39 -6.96 35.38
CA TRP A 1009 -11.96 -6.78 35.60
C TRP A 1009 -11.59 -6.64 37.09
N LEU A 1010 -12.38 -5.90 37.89
CA LEU A 1010 -12.14 -5.81 39.34
C LEU A 1010 -12.26 -7.19 40.02
N ILE A 1011 -13.25 -8.00 39.63
CA ILE A 1011 -13.44 -9.36 40.14
C ILE A 1011 -12.30 -10.28 39.70
N THR A 1012 -11.97 -10.35 38.40
CA THR A 1012 -11.01 -11.32 37.85
C THR A 1012 -9.54 -10.95 38.08
N THR A 1013 -9.22 -9.66 38.13
CA THR A 1013 -7.85 -9.16 38.10
C THR A 1013 -7.40 -8.61 39.46
N LEU A 1014 -8.30 -7.94 40.20
CA LEU A 1014 -8.01 -7.45 41.55
C LEU A 1014 -8.61 -8.32 42.67
N ASN A 1015 -9.32 -9.40 42.33
CA ASN A 1015 -9.94 -10.34 43.27
C ASN A 1015 -10.91 -9.64 44.26
N PHE A 1016 -11.64 -8.63 43.77
CA PHE A 1016 -12.76 -8.01 44.50
C PHE A 1016 -13.94 -8.99 44.59
N SER A 1017 -14.80 -8.84 45.60
CA SER A 1017 -16.13 -9.46 45.52
C SER A 1017 -16.96 -8.77 44.43
N GLU A 1018 -17.97 -9.46 43.89
CA GLU A 1018 -18.88 -8.85 42.90
C GLU A 1018 -19.53 -7.58 43.47
N GLN A 1019 -19.95 -7.60 44.74
CA GLN A 1019 -20.58 -6.46 45.40
C GLN A 1019 -19.63 -5.29 45.62
N ASP A 1020 -18.36 -5.53 45.96
CA ASP A 1020 -17.34 -4.49 46.07
C ASP A 1020 -16.97 -3.91 44.69
N ALA A 1021 -16.92 -4.75 43.66
CA ALA A 1021 -16.64 -4.35 42.29
C ALA A 1021 -17.78 -3.50 41.70
N CYS A 1022 -19.04 -3.92 41.89
CA CYS A 1022 -20.21 -3.13 41.50
C CYS A 1022 -20.23 -1.81 42.26
N ALA A 1023 -20.00 -1.81 43.58
CA ALA A 1023 -19.94 -0.59 44.38
C ALA A 1023 -18.85 0.39 43.89
N GLN A 1024 -17.62 -0.10 43.65
CA GLN A 1024 -16.53 0.71 43.11
C GLN A 1024 -16.93 1.36 41.77
N VAL A 1025 -17.55 0.62 40.86
CA VAL A 1025 -17.91 1.12 39.53
C VAL A 1025 -19.16 2.01 39.52
N ALA A 1026 -20.25 1.56 40.12
CA ALA A 1026 -21.57 2.21 40.05
C ALA A 1026 -21.77 3.36 41.04
N ARG A 1027 -20.90 3.49 42.06
CA ARG A 1027 -20.96 4.57 43.07
C ARG A 1027 -19.76 5.49 43.03
N ASP A 1028 -18.55 4.95 42.88
CA ASP A 1028 -17.31 5.69 43.15
C ASP A 1028 -16.55 6.12 41.87
N GLU A 1029 -16.59 5.32 40.79
CA GLU A 1029 -15.95 5.64 39.51
C GLU A 1029 -16.92 6.25 38.47
N TYR A 1030 -18.07 5.61 38.21
CA TYR A 1030 -18.99 5.94 37.10
C TYR A 1030 -20.48 6.04 37.54
N PRO A 1031 -20.82 6.99 38.45
CA PRO A 1031 -22.14 7.08 39.08
C PRO A 1031 -23.26 7.69 38.20
N ASN A 1032 -23.02 8.04 36.93
CA ASN A 1032 -24.09 8.42 36.00
C ASN A 1032 -24.38 7.30 34.98
N GLU A 1033 -23.35 6.53 34.66
CA GLU A 1033 -23.27 5.57 33.56
C GLU A 1033 -23.65 4.16 34.05
N CYS A 1034 -23.17 3.78 35.23
CA CYS A 1034 -23.27 2.42 35.77
C CYS A 1034 -24.23 2.29 36.96
N ASN A 1035 -24.94 3.37 37.35
CA ASN A 1035 -25.69 3.49 38.61
C ASN A 1035 -26.90 2.55 38.81
N GLY A 1036 -27.21 1.69 37.85
CA GLY A 1036 -28.17 0.60 38.04
C GLY A 1036 -27.62 -0.60 38.82
N CYS A 1037 -26.30 -0.72 38.96
CA CYS A 1037 -25.60 -1.92 39.43
C CYS A 1037 -25.24 -1.95 40.93
#